data_AF-A0A6G9XY41-F1
#
_entry.id   AF-A0A6G9XY41-F1
#
_cell.length_a   1.000
_cell.length_b   1.000
_cell.length_c   1.000
_cell.angle_alpha   90.00
_cell.angle_beta   90.00
_cell.angle_gamma   90.00
#
_symmetry.space_group_name_H-M   'P 1'
#
loop_
_entity.id
_entity.type
_entity.pdbx_description
1 polymer ?
#
loop_
_entity_poly.entity_id
_entity_poly.type
_entity_poly.pdbx_seq_one_letter_code
_entity_poly.pdbx_strand_id
1 'polypeptide(L)'
;MSRWSEDQVTALAPDASSLSAARKLAGRWHGTGHHDTALWGSCRGSGAEPYRTVVDLGGPAYQCSCPSRKFPCKHALSLLLEWAAGRVADAPETADFAATWLAGRAARAARSAPAARTANPATAEQRRVRVTAGLEELEVWLGDQVRTGLAQSDRSFRAFETIAARMVDAQAPGVAAALRRLPITMATRPDWPAAVLREYARLHLLIVAHRRLDELAPALRASVRTHIGYPNPAEAVRTEPAVRDLWQVLGVRVTEEQRLHTRRTWLYGRATRRWALLVDHSFGSPTFPADVPTLGLCADAELHYYPGAAPLRALWGERHSAAEPFTTLPVDPERPGTIAAALAEHAAALGADPWLRGWPVLLVDVVPVCTESGCCLVESDGTALPVADTEQPWRLLGVSGGHPVTVAAEWTAAGLLPISVCCAGEVIDPAPADPGGAANPGGTRGADGADLTSAALLGTARRAPDLARLAAPVAEIAAHLPADPAVRLLESAALQDVFVRGGHLASTASVPEPAADDPRSLLPRAAADRLARMVRERSPFLPEWFAAATPHDYRAPDALCAQLLEQAERSAEHREPLLRLAGTRGRWLAERHPQWRNLLREHDSVTPAAQVWQYGRAPERAAWLTELRRTDADAAREALAAAWPKESGPLKAELLAVLADGISRADEPLLEAGLDDRRADVRRTAAGLLSLLPESALAKRMARRAGTWLRVEHRLLHTELVVALPDTLDDAARRDGISDGGVEFGYRWGGAPDRTAGRLRQLVAATPLTHWTRVLGGPGKTVKARVDDRFRQPVFDGWVDAALAQRDSAWARALFDAGVPTDLAMLRRRELFALLPLPDRTRHLLGLDGAWLSEIEALLPAMGHPWPEPLAQHVILLLLERARAAARRPQTHGTGPSAHRSLLAAAATHLPVGAAGAAGVAARRCGDAAWERAFDQLAHDLNHRSMMLEELQ
;
A
#
# COMPACT_ATOMS: atom_id res chain seq x y z
N MET A 1 21.60 30.56 -3.18
CA MET A 1 20.90 29.25 -3.19
C MET A 1 20.07 29.11 -1.92
N SER A 2 18.89 28.48 -1.99
CA SER A 2 18.11 28.14 -0.78
C SER A 2 18.79 27.01 0.00
N ARG A 3 18.85 27.13 1.33
CA ARG A 3 19.36 26.06 2.21
C ARG A 3 18.53 24.79 2.05
N TRP A 4 19.18 23.64 2.16
CA TRP A 4 18.47 22.36 2.11
C TRP A 4 17.64 22.13 3.38
N SER A 5 16.54 21.38 3.28
CA SER A 5 15.79 20.89 4.42
C SER A 5 16.50 19.71 5.10
N GLU A 6 16.20 19.45 6.37
CA GLU A 6 16.72 18.27 7.07
C GLU A 6 16.30 16.96 6.37
N ASP A 7 15.12 16.92 5.75
CA ASP A 7 14.65 15.77 4.95
C ASP A 7 15.52 15.54 3.71
N GLN A 8 15.94 16.61 3.03
CA GLN A 8 16.88 16.51 1.90
C GLN A 8 18.25 15.97 2.35
N VAL A 9 18.73 16.34 3.53
CA VAL A 9 19.98 15.78 4.10
C VAL A 9 19.81 14.32 4.54
N THR A 10 18.64 13.98 5.09
CA THR A 10 18.28 12.62 5.52
C THR A 10 18.25 11.67 4.32
N ALA A 11 17.67 12.10 3.19
CA ALA A 11 17.60 11.31 1.95
C ALA A 11 18.99 10.96 1.36
N LEU A 12 20.04 11.72 1.73
CA LEU A 12 21.41 11.48 1.27
C LEU A 12 22.18 10.48 2.15
N ALA A 13 21.65 10.12 3.31
CA ALA A 13 22.35 9.22 4.23
C ALA A 13 22.43 7.79 3.65
N PRO A 14 23.62 7.17 3.58
CA PRO A 14 23.76 5.81 3.04
C PRO A 14 23.07 4.74 3.90
N ASP A 15 22.83 5.05 5.17
CA ASP A 15 22.04 4.26 6.10
C ASP A 15 21.67 5.10 7.34
N ALA A 16 20.66 4.65 8.09
CA ALA A 16 20.21 5.32 9.31
C ALA A 16 21.32 5.44 10.38
N SER A 17 22.28 4.52 10.43
CA SER A 17 23.38 4.54 11.40
C SER A 17 24.35 5.70 11.14
N SER A 18 24.55 6.04 9.87
CA SER A 18 25.43 7.12 9.41
C SER A 18 24.81 8.48 9.70
N LEU A 19 23.47 8.60 9.55
CA LEU A 19 22.72 9.80 9.93
C LEU A 19 22.70 10.03 11.45
N SER A 20 22.45 8.96 12.24
CA SER A 20 22.53 9.03 13.70
C SER A 20 23.93 9.45 14.17
N ALA A 21 24.98 8.88 13.57
CA ALA A 21 26.36 9.26 13.86
C ALA A 21 26.70 10.70 13.44
N ALA A 22 26.06 11.23 12.39
CA ALA A 22 26.21 12.61 11.94
C ALA A 22 25.58 13.61 12.94
N ARG A 23 24.37 13.33 13.43
CA ARG A 23 23.71 14.17 14.44
C ARG A 23 24.53 14.31 15.72
N LYS A 24 25.27 13.27 16.12
CA LYS A 24 26.19 13.28 17.29
C LYS A 24 27.42 14.20 17.13
N LEU A 25 27.68 14.72 15.92
CA LEU A 25 28.79 15.62 15.60
C LEU A 25 28.37 17.10 15.52
N ALA A 26 27.08 17.40 15.72
CA ALA A 26 26.57 18.77 15.78
C ALA A 26 27.37 19.62 16.79
N GLY A 27 27.69 20.86 16.42
CA GLY A 27 28.45 21.79 17.26
C GLY A 27 29.96 21.50 17.41
N ARG A 28 30.52 20.49 16.73
CA ARG A 28 31.98 20.18 16.77
C ARG A 28 32.78 20.81 15.64
N TRP A 29 32.21 21.81 14.98
CA TRP A 29 32.69 22.39 13.74
C TRP A 29 33.40 23.72 13.97
N HIS A 30 34.51 23.93 13.25
CA HIS A 30 35.27 25.17 13.24
C HIS A 30 35.65 25.52 11.80
N GLY A 31 35.83 26.82 11.52
CA GLY A 31 36.20 27.30 10.19
C GLY A 31 35.19 26.87 9.11
N THR A 32 33.90 26.86 9.48
CA THR A 32 32.80 26.55 8.57
C THR A 32 32.48 27.75 7.69
N GLY A 33 32.16 27.50 6.43
CA GLY A 33 31.69 28.55 5.55
C GLY A 33 30.93 27.96 4.37
N HIS A 34 30.10 28.82 3.78
CA HIS A 34 29.36 28.55 2.57
C HIS A 34 29.62 29.70 1.58
N HIS A 35 29.97 29.39 0.35
CA HIS A 35 30.11 30.37 -0.73
C HIS A 35 29.77 29.69 -2.07
N ASP A 36 28.81 30.24 -2.80
CA ASP A 36 28.28 29.68 -4.05
C ASP A 36 27.78 28.23 -3.88
N THR A 37 28.38 27.23 -4.53
CA THR A 37 28.05 25.81 -4.34
C THR A 37 28.91 25.12 -3.28
N ALA A 38 29.90 25.80 -2.71
CA ALA A 38 30.86 25.20 -1.80
C ALA A 38 30.37 25.31 -0.34
N LEU A 39 30.31 24.19 0.36
CA LEU A 39 30.11 24.12 1.80
C LEU A 39 31.30 23.41 2.43
N TRP A 40 31.94 24.01 3.42
CA TRP A 40 33.13 23.42 4.06
C TRP A 40 33.14 23.61 5.57
N GLY A 41 33.99 22.82 6.23
CA GLY A 41 34.25 22.95 7.66
C GLY A 41 35.28 21.95 8.17
N SER A 42 35.79 22.20 9.37
CA SER A 42 36.70 21.29 10.08
C SER A 42 36.02 20.72 11.33
N CYS A 43 35.75 19.41 11.32
CA CYS A 43 35.08 18.73 12.44
C CYS A 43 36.11 18.16 13.42
N ARG A 44 35.95 18.44 14.71
CA ARG A 44 36.77 17.83 15.77
C ARG A 44 36.36 16.36 15.96
N GLY A 45 37.19 15.45 15.43
CA GLY A 45 36.98 14.01 15.47
C GLY A 45 37.83 13.28 16.51
N SER A 46 37.98 11.96 16.35
CA SER A 46 38.79 11.09 17.21
C SER A 46 40.29 11.07 16.88
N GLY A 47 40.72 11.79 15.83
CA GLY A 47 42.12 11.94 15.44
C GLY A 47 42.78 13.18 16.07
N ALA A 48 44.11 13.28 15.97
CA ALA A 48 44.88 14.43 16.45
C ALA A 48 44.56 15.73 15.68
N GLU A 49 44.25 15.61 14.37
CA GLU A 49 43.88 16.73 13.50
C GLU A 49 42.36 16.71 13.19
N PRO A 50 41.69 17.88 13.15
CA PRO A 50 40.30 17.98 12.71
C PRO A 50 40.07 17.47 11.28
N TYR A 51 38.94 16.79 11.05
CA TYR A 51 38.59 16.29 9.74
C TYR A 51 38.07 17.42 8.85
N ARG A 52 38.84 17.78 7.82
CA ARG A 52 38.45 18.75 6.80
C ARG A 52 37.40 18.12 5.91
N THR A 53 36.26 18.78 5.81
CA THR A 53 35.09 18.31 5.06
C THR A 53 34.66 19.38 4.07
N VAL A 54 34.38 18.97 2.84
CA VAL A 54 33.90 19.81 1.75
C VAL A 54 32.72 19.10 1.08
N VAL A 55 31.68 19.86 0.78
CA VAL A 55 30.46 19.43 0.10
C VAL A 55 30.22 20.37 -1.07
N ASP A 56 30.01 19.80 -2.25
CA ASP A 56 29.58 20.51 -3.47
C ASP A 56 28.06 20.41 -3.60
N LEU A 57 27.38 21.55 -3.40
CA LEU A 57 25.92 21.69 -3.41
C LEU A 57 25.34 21.74 -4.84
N GLY A 58 26.17 21.89 -5.88
CA GLY A 58 25.75 21.89 -7.29
C GLY A 58 25.55 20.48 -7.87
N GLY A 59 26.03 19.44 -7.18
CA GLY A 59 25.80 18.04 -7.52
C GLY A 59 26.42 17.17 -6.43
N PRO A 60 25.62 16.58 -5.51
CA PRO A 60 26.02 16.18 -4.17
C PRO A 60 27.29 15.32 -4.17
N ALA A 61 28.42 15.97 -3.90
CA ALA A 61 29.72 15.31 -3.82
C ALA A 61 30.45 15.75 -2.57
N TYR A 62 31.23 14.82 -2.04
CA TYR A 62 31.73 14.92 -0.68
C TYR A 62 33.21 14.57 -0.66
N GLN A 63 34.01 15.41 0.00
CA GLN A 63 35.33 15.05 0.45
C GLN A 63 35.42 15.24 1.95
N CYS A 64 35.95 14.24 2.63
CA CYS A 64 36.26 14.33 4.04
C CYS A 64 37.60 13.61 4.29
N SER A 65 38.48 14.18 5.10
CA SER A 65 39.75 13.54 5.45
C SER A 65 39.62 12.38 6.46
N CYS A 66 38.40 11.93 6.78
CA CYS A 66 38.16 10.81 7.68
C CYS A 66 38.35 9.44 7.00
N PRO A 67 38.72 8.37 7.74
CA PRO A 67 38.98 7.03 7.17
C PRO A 67 37.71 6.23 6.80
N SER A 68 36.53 6.87 6.78
CA SER A 68 35.26 6.18 6.49
C SER A 68 35.16 5.79 5.02
N ARG A 69 34.65 4.57 4.76
CA ARG A 69 34.33 4.09 3.40
C ARG A 69 32.87 4.35 2.99
N LYS A 70 32.08 5.02 3.84
CA LYS A 70 30.68 5.39 3.55
C LYS A 70 30.62 6.82 3.01
N PHE A 71 29.92 7.02 1.89
CA PHE A 71 29.83 8.31 1.21
C PHE A 71 28.35 8.64 0.91
N PRO A 72 27.82 9.79 1.35
CA PRO A 72 28.44 10.75 2.28
C PRO A 72 28.74 10.14 3.66
N CYS A 73 29.88 10.52 4.25
CA CYS A 73 30.26 10.07 5.58
C CYS A 73 29.51 10.87 6.65
N LYS A 74 29.57 10.42 7.92
CA LYS A 74 28.92 11.13 9.04
C LYS A 74 29.35 12.60 9.18
N HIS A 75 30.57 12.97 8.79
CA HIS A 75 31.03 14.37 8.83
C HIS A 75 30.41 15.20 7.71
N ALA A 76 30.30 14.66 6.49
CA ALA A 76 29.63 15.35 5.39
C ALA A 76 28.13 15.58 5.69
N LEU A 77 27.46 14.54 6.21
CA LEU A 77 26.08 14.64 6.66
C LEU A 77 25.92 15.66 7.81
N SER A 78 26.82 15.65 8.80
CA SER A 78 26.76 16.58 9.92
C SER A 78 26.95 18.03 9.47
N LEU A 79 27.88 18.30 8.55
CA LEU A 79 28.08 19.63 7.99
C LEU A 79 26.85 20.14 7.24
N LEU A 80 26.20 19.25 6.46
CA LEU A 80 24.94 19.56 5.77
C LEU A 80 23.81 19.86 6.76
N LEU A 81 23.70 19.11 7.86
CA LEU A 81 22.71 19.37 8.91
C LEU A 81 22.96 20.73 9.60
N GLU A 82 24.22 21.09 9.85
CA GLU A 82 24.58 22.41 10.41
C GLU A 82 24.22 23.55 9.45
N TRP A 83 24.43 23.36 8.14
CA TRP A 83 24.06 24.34 7.12
C TRP A 83 22.54 24.46 6.95
N ALA A 84 21.83 23.32 6.88
CA ALA A 84 20.37 23.26 6.83
C ALA A 84 19.71 23.97 8.02
N ALA A 85 20.28 23.80 9.22
CA ALA A 85 19.83 24.48 10.43
C ALA A 85 20.30 25.94 10.56
N GLY A 86 20.92 26.50 9.51
CA GLY A 86 21.36 27.90 9.46
C GLY A 86 22.54 28.25 10.35
N ARG A 87 23.30 27.26 10.83
CA ARG A 87 24.46 27.43 11.73
C ARG A 87 25.80 27.60 10.99
N VAL A 88 25.81 27.45 9.67
CA VAL A 88 26.96 27.78 8.82
C VAL A 88 26.69 29.12 8.12
N ALA A 89 27.58 30.10 8.34
CA ALA A 89 27.47 31.42 7.75
C ALA A 89 27.97 31.45 6.29
N ASP A 90 27.46 32.41 5.54
CA ASP A 90 27.99 32.75 4.22
C ASP A 90 29.37 33.41 4.41
N ALA A 91 30.36 32.97 3.64
CA ALA A 91 31.71 33.52 3.63
C ALA A 91 31.92 34.33 2.33
N PRO A 92 32.77 35.37 2.32
CA PRO A 92 33.01 36.20 1.13
C PRO A 92 33.85 35.48 0.06
N GLU A 93 34.58 34.42 0.43
CA GLU A 93 35.38 33.61 -0.49
C GLU A 93 35.42 32.15 -0.02
N THR A 94 35.76 31.24 -0.93
CA THR A 94 35.88 29.80 -0.64
C THR A 94 37.24 29.50 0.01
N ALA A 95 37.26 28.74 1.10
CA ALA A 95 38.52 28.38 1.77
C ALA A 95 39.49 27.59 0.86
N ASP A 96 40.80 27.83 0.98
CA ASP A 96 41.84 27.27 0.10
C ASP A 96 41.73 25.76 -0.15
N PHE A 97 41.45 24.97 0.89
CA PHE A 97 41.33 23.51 0.76
C PHE A 97 40.06 23.09 0.02
N ALA A 98 38.96 23.84 0.17
CA ALA A 98 37.72 23.62 -0.55
C ALA A 98 37.87 24.07 -2.02
N ALA A 99 38.49 25.23 -2.26
CA ALA A 99 38.81 25.72 -3.60
C ALA A 99 39.74 24.76 -4.37
N THR A 100 40.79 24.26 -3.71
CA THR A 100 41.72 23.27 -4.29
C THR A 100 41.00 21.98 -4.67
N TRP A 101 40.10 21.48 -3.83
CA TRP A 101 39.34 20.26 -4.12
C TRP A 101 38.34 20.47 -5.25
N LEU A 102 37.60 21.58 -5.24
CA LEU A 102 36.64 21.93 -6.29
C LEU A 102 37.34 22.15 -7.64
N ALA A 103 38.49 22.82 -7.66
CA ALA A 103 39.33 22.96 -8.86
C ALA A 103 39.84 21.59 -9.36
N GLY A 104 40.27 20.71 -8.45
CA GLY A 104 40.67 19.34 -8.79
C GLY A 104 39.50 18.50 -9.32
N ARG A 105 38.28 18.69 -8.80
CA ARG A 105 37.05 18.05 -9.27
C ARG A 105 36.64 18.61 -10.63
N ALA A 106 36.70 19.92 -10.85
CA ALA A 106 36.46 20.54 -12.15
C ALA A 106 37.48 20.04 -13.20
N ALA A 107 38.77 19.91 -12.84
CA ALA A 107 39.80 19.35 -13.71
C ALA A 107 39.61 17.85 -13.99
N ARG A 108 39.12 17.06 -13.01
CA ARG A 108 38.75 15.65 -13.22
C ARG A 108 37.48 15.50 -14.04
N ALA A 109 36.47 16.31 -13.80
CA ALA A 109 35.25 16.39 -14.61
C ALA A 109 35.58 16.81 -16.04
N ALA A 110 36.54 17.71 -16.24
CA ALA A 110 37.07 18.05 -17.57
C ALA A 110 37.90 16.92 -18.23
N ARG A 111 38.50 16.01 -17.43
CA ARG A 111 39.21 14.81 -17.90
C ARG A 111 38.31 13.57 -18.08
N SER A 112 37.16 13.51 -17.39
CA SER A 112 36.19 12.41 -17.40
C SER A 112 34.92 12.74 -18.18
N ALA A 113 34.66 14.01 -18.49
CA ALA A 113 33.95 14.35 -19.70
C ALA A 113 34.75 13.66 -20.83
N PRO A 114 34.11 12.86 -21.71
CA PRO A 114 34.78 12.54 -22.94
C PRO A 114 35.18 13.89 -23.52
N ALA A 115 36.49 14.14 -23.64
CA ALA A 115 36.96 15.25 -24.46
C ALA A 115 36.12 15.22 -25.72
N ALA A 116 35.53 16.36 -26.11
CA ALA A 116 34.69 16.47 -27.29
C ALA A 116 35.49 15.96 -28.50
N ARG A 117 35.45 14.65 -28.73
CA ARG A 117 35.98 14.01 -29.90
C ARG A 117 34.87 14.24 -30.88
N THR A 118 34.99 15.31 -31.65
CA THR A 118 34.48 15.32 -33.00
C THR A 118 34.76 13.92 -33.56
N ALA A 119 33.70 13.19 -33.89
CA ALA A 119 33.82 11.81 -34.30
C ALA A 119 34.85 11.79 -35.43
N ASN A 120 36.01 11.16 -35.21
CA ASN A 120 37.00 11.03 -36.26
C ASN A 120 36.25 10.39 -37.44
N PRO A 121 36.17 11.03 -38.62
CA PRO A 121 35.39 10.52 -39.74
C PRO A 121 35.82 9.09 -40.12
N ALA A 122 37.10 8.75 -39.94
CA ALA A 122 37.59 7.39 -40.11
C ALA A 122 36.98 6.39 -39.10
N THR A 123 36.74 6.80 -37.84
CA THR A 123 36.10 5.96 -36.82
C THR A 123 34.59 5.82 -37.07
N ALA A 124 33.92 6.87 -37.58
CA ALA A 124 32.52 6.80 -37.96
C ALA A 124 32.31 5.87 -39.18
N GLU A 125 33.20 5.92 -40.16
CA GLU A 125 33.16 5.05 -41.33
C GLU A 125 33.49 3.59 -40.96
N GLN A 126 34.51 3.35 -40.14
CA GLN A 126 34.81 2.01 -39.61
C GLN A 126 33.63 1.40 -38.84
N ARG A 127 32.89 2.22 -38.07
CA ARG A 127 31.65 1.78 -37.42
C ARG A 127 30.60 1.42 -38.47
N ARG A 128 30.41 2.25 -39.51
CA ARG A 128 29.46 1.95 -40.59
C ARG A 128 29.75 0.61 -41.23
N VAL A 129 31.01 0.33 -41.57
CA VAL A 129 31.44 -0.97 -42.14
C VAL A 129 31.11 -2.15 -41.22
N ARG A 130 31.38 -2.05 -39.91
CA ARG A 130 31.05 -3.12 -38.95
C ARG A 130 29.54 -3.34 -38.82
N VAL A 131 28.77 -2.25 -38.77
CA VAL A 131 27.31 -2.32 -38.71
C VAL A 131 26.78 -2.96 -39.99
N THR A 132 27.24 -2.55 -41.17
CA THR A 132 26.84 -3.14 -42.46
C THR A 132 27.07 -4.65 -42.45
N ALA A 133 28.28 -5.11 -42.12
CA ALA A 133 28.60 -6.53 -42.09
C ALA A 133 27.70 -7.32 -41.11
N GLY A 134 27.45 -6.76 -39.91
CA GLY A 134 26.55 -7.39 -38.94
C GLY A 134 25.10 -7.46 -39.42
N LEU A 135 24.61 -6.40 -40.06
CA LEU A 135 23.25 -6.35 -40.62
C LEU A 135 23.07 -7.30 -41.81
N GLU A 136 24.10 -7.50 -42.63
CA GLU A 136 24.11 -8.51 -43.71
C GLU A 136 24.03 -9.94 -43.14
N GLU A 137 24.80 -10.26 -42.09
CA GLU A 137 24.66 -11.54 -41.39
C GLU A 137 23.25 -11.73 -40.81
N LEU A 138 22.69 -10.68 -40.21
CA LEU A 138 21.34 -10.73 -39.67
C LEU A 138 20.28 -10.94 -40.75
N GLU A 139 20.43 -10.32 -41.93
CA GLU A 139 19.51 -10.50 -43.05
C GLU A 139 19.44 -11.96 -43.51
N VAL A 140 20.61 -12.60 -43.66
CA VAL A 140 20.71 -14.02 -44.00
C VAL A 140 20.01 -14.86 -42.93
N TRP A 141 20.30 -14.58 -41.65
CA TRP A 141 19.69 -15.30 -40.54
C TRP A 141 18.16 -15.15 -40.51
N LEU A 142 17.63 -13.93 -40.68
CA LEU A 142 16.19 -13.66 -40.74
C LEU A 142 15.54 -14.40 -41.92
N GLY A 143 16.17 -14.35 -43.10
CA GLY A 143 15.73 -15.06 -44.29
C GLY A 143 15.67 -16.57 -44.09
N ASP A 144 16.68 -17.16 -43.45
CA ASP A 144 16.71 -18.58 -43.13
C ASP A 144 15.64 -18.99 -42.12
N GLN A 145 15.35 -18.15 -41.11
CA GLN A 145 14.27 -18.40 -40.15
C GLN A 145 12.91 -18.46 -40.86
N VAL A 146 12.59 -17.48 -41.69
CA VAL A 146 11.27 -17.47 -42.38
C VAL A 146 11.19 -18.46 -43.54
N ARG A 147 12.32 -18.85 -44.14
CA ARG A 147 12.37 -19.89 -45.19
C ARG A 147 12.14 -21.29 -44.63
N THR A 148 12.78 -21.58 -43.49
CA THR A 148 12.64 -22.86 -42.77
C THR A 148 11.26 -22.95 -42.09
N GLY A 149 10.78 -21.83 -41.57
CA GLY A 149 9.50 -21.69 -40.89
C GLY A 149 9.65 -21.56 -39.38
N LEU A 150 8.98 -20.57 -38.79
CA LEU A 150 9.07 -20.22 -37.36
C LEU A 150 8.69 -21.37 -36.42
N ALA A 151 7.89 -22.35 -36.89
CA ALA A 151 7.54 -23.54 -36.11
C ALA A 151 8.72 -24.51 -35.92
N GLN A 152 9.69 -24.50 -36.85
CA GLN A 152 10.86 -25.39 -36.88
C GLN A 152 12.16 -24.69 -36.45
N SER A 153 12.15 -23.36 -36.38
CA SER A 153 13.26 -22.55 -35.87
C SER A 153 13.65 -22.91 -34.43
N ASP A 154 14.94 -22.77 -34.09
CA ASP A 154 15.41 -22.84 -32.70
C ASP A 154 14.92 -21.61 -31.92
N ARG A 155 14.06 -21.85 -30.92
CA ARG A 155 13.42 -20.82 -30.10
C ARG A 155 14.11 -20.60 -28.75
N SER A 156 15.28 -21.22 -28.54
CA SER A 156 16.00 -21.11 -27.28
C SER A 156 16.56 -19.70 -27.06
N PHE A 157 16.60 -19.26 -25.79
CA PHE A 157 17.23 -17.99 -25.42
C PHE A 157 18.67 -17.90 -25.93
N ARG A 158 19.40 -19.03 -25.92
CA ARG A 158 20.78 -19.13 -26.40
C ARG A 158 20.91 -18.83 -27.90
N ALA A 159 19.98 -19.28 -28.73
CA ALA A 159 20.00 -19.02 -30.17
C ALA A 159 19.90 -17.51 -30.46
N PHE A 160 18.95 -16.83 -29.81
CA PHE A 160 18.78 -15.38 -29.92
C PHE A 160 19.93 -14.59 -29.29
N GLU A 161 20.46 -15.03 -28.14
CA GLU A 161 21.61 -14.37 -27.53
C GLU A 161 22.87 -14.48 -28.41
N THR A 162 23.05 -15.59 -29.12
CA THR A 162 24.18 -15.78 -30.04
C THR A 162 24.17 -14.73 -31.15
N ILE A 163 23.02 -14.49 -31.79
CA ILE A 163 22.91 -13.46 -32.83
C ILE A 163 22.94 -12.05 -32.24
N ALA A 164 22.34 -11.83 -31.06
CA ALA A 164 22.37 -10.53 -30.38
C ALA A 164 23.79 -10.12 -29.96
N ALA A 165 24.62 -11.05 -29.49
CA ALA A 165 26.03 -10.80 -29.16
C ALA A 165 26.81 -10.33 -30.39
N ARG A 166 26.61 -10.96 -31.55
CA ARG A 166 27.20 -10.50 -32.82
C ARG A 166 26.77 -9.09 -33.20
N MET A 167 25.52 -8.70 -32.91
CA MET A 167 25.04 -7.33 -33.14
C MET A 167 25.73 -6.32 -32.21
N VAL A 168 26.06 -6.71 -30.98
CA VAL A 168 26.87 -5.88 -30.08
C VAL A 168 28.28 -5.70 -30.65
N ASP A 169 28.91 -6.78 -31.11
CA ASP A 169 30.25 -6.76 -31.73
C ASP A 169 30.27 -5.91 -33.02
N ALA A 170 29.20 -5.98 -33.80
CA ALA A 170 28.95 -5.17 -35.00
C ALA A 170 28.62 -3.70 -34.69
N GLN A 171 28.51 -3.31 -33.42
CA GLN A 171 28.13 -1.96 -32.97
C GLN A 171 26.70 -1.53 -33.32
N ALA A 172 25.76 -2.49 -33.35
CA ALA A 172 24.32 -2.30 -33.53
C ALA A 172 23.52 -2.68 -32.25
N PRO A 173 23.73 -1.98 -31.12
CA PRO A 173 23.13 -2.36 -29.83
C PRO A 173 21.60 -2.24 -29.80
N GLY A 174 21.00 -1.37 -30.63
CA GLY A 174 19.54 -1.27 -30.74
C GLY A 174 18.91 -2.54 -31.32
N VAL A 175 19.58 -3.12 -32.33
CA VAL A 175 19.20 -4.41 -32.94
C VAL A 175 19.42 -5.56 -31.97
N ALA A 176 20.54 -5.57 -31.24
CA ALA A 176 20.80 -6.56 -30.20
C ALA A 176 19.71 -6.56 -29.12
N ALA A 177 19.30 -5.38 -28.65
CA ALA A 177 18.23 -5.24 -27.67
C ALA A 177 16.88 -5.74 -28.21
N ALA A 178 16.57 -5.52 -29.49
CA ALA A 178 15.37 -6.07 -30.12
C ALA A 178 15.37 -7.60 -30.15
N LEU A 179 16.48 -8.22 -30.54
CA LEU A 179 16.63 -9.68 -30.58
C LEU A 179 16.48 -10.31 -29.18
N ARG A 180 17.05 -9.69 -28.15
CA ARG A 180 16.95 -10.18 -26.76
C ARG A 180 15.53 -10.19 -26.18
N ARG A 181 14.61 -9.40 -26.72
CA ARG A 181 13.20 -9.38 -26.29
C ARG A 181 12.35 -10.51 -26.89
N LEU A 182 12.79 -11.11 -28.00
CA LEU A 182 12.00 -12.11 -28.74
C LEU A 182 11.75 -13.40 -27.95
N PRO A 183 12.73 -14.00 -27.24
CA PRO A 183 12.47 -15.21 -26.46
C PRO A 183 11.37 -15.02 -25.41
N ILE A 184 11.35 -13.88 -24.74
CA ILE A 184 10.31 -13.54 -23.74
C ILE A 184 8.96 -13.40 -24.45
N THR A 185 8.91 -12.68 -25.57
CA THR A 185 7.70 -12.52 -26.39
C THR A 185 7.10 -13.87 -26.79
N MET A 186 7.93 -14.84 -27.17
CA MET A 186 7.51 -16.19 -27.53
C MET A 186 7.01 -17.01 -26.35
N ALA A 187 7.57 -16.78 -25.16
CA ALA A 187 7.20 -17.49 -23.95
C ALA A 187 5.90 -16.95 -23.33
N THR A 188 5.63 -15.64 -23.46
CA THR A 188 4.53 -14.98 -22.74
C THR A 188 3.29 -14.73 -23.59
N ARG A 189 3.40 -14.66 -24.93
CA ARG A 189 2.27 -14.26 -25.79
C ARG A 189 1.62 -15.42 -26.53
N PRO A 190 0.29 -15.51 -26.54
CA PRO A 190 -0.42 -16.51 -27.35
C PRO A 190 -0.33 -16.23 -28.85
N ASP A 191 -0.24 -14.96 -29.26
CA ASP A 191 -0.09 -14.52 -30.65
C ASP A 191 1.39 -14.41 -31.09
N TRP A 192 2.31 -15.11 -30.41
CA TRP A 192 3.74 -14.97 -30.64
C TRP A 192 4.19 -15.09 -32.11
N PRO A 193 3.62 -15.94 -32.99
CA PRO A 193 4.12 -16.05 -34.36
C PRO A 193 3.98 -14.74 -35.13
N ALA A 194 2.82 -14.07 -34.97
CA ALA A 194 2.56 -12.77 -35.57
C ALA A 194 3.45 -11.68 -34.93
N ALA A 195 3.64 -11.73 -33.61
CA ALA A 195 4.53 -10.80 -32.91
C ALA A 195 5.98 -10.90 -33.39
N VAL A 196 6.54 -12.12 -33.49
CA VAL A 196 7.91 -12.35 -33.97
C VAL A 196 8.06 -11.97 -35.44
N LEU A 197 7.10 -12.32 -36.30
CA LEU A 197 7.14 -11.93 -37.71
C LEU A 197 7.18 -10.40 -37.87
N ARG A 198 6.37 -9.65 -37.10
CA ARG A 198 6.40 -8.19 -37.10
C ARG A 198 7.78 -7.64 -36.70
N GLU A 199 8.41 -8.21 -35.67
CA GLU A 199 9.76 -7.80 -35.28
C GLU A 199 10.80 -8.11 -36.35
N TYR A 200 10.76 -9.31 -36.94
CA TYR A 200 11.64 -9.68 -38.05
C TYR A 200 11.47 -8.74 -39.25
N ALA A 201 10.23 -8.40 -39.59
CA ALA A 201 9.91 -7.47 -40.66
C ALA A 201 10.46 -6.06 -40.37
N ARG A 202 10.35 -5.55 -39.14
CA ARG A 202 10.93 -4.26 -38.75
C ARG A 202 12.45 -4.26 -38.79
N LEU A 203 13.09 -5.36 -38.35
CA LEU A 203 14.54 -5.54 -38.43
C LEU A 203 15.00 -5.60 -39.89
N HIS A 204 14.29 -6.34 -40.75
CA HIS A 204 14.55 -6.35 -42.19
C HIS A 204 14.42 -4.96 -42.80
N LEU A 205 13.37 -4.20 -42.45
CA LEU A 205 13.21 -2.83 -42.90
C LEU A 205 14.37 -1.92 -42.45
N LEU A 206 14.89 -2.08 -41.23
CA LEU A 206 16.11 -1.36 -40.78
C LEU A 206 17.34 -1.71 -41.63
N ILE A 207 17.51 -2.98 -41.98
CA ILE A 207 18.62 -3.45 -42.81
C ILE A 207 18.54 -2.79 -44.20
N VAL A 208 17.36 -2.83 -44.83
CA VAL A 208 17.14 -2.20 -46.15
C VAL A 208 17.37 -0.69 -46.08
N ALA A 209 16.86 -0.02 -45.03
CA ALA A 209 17.05 1.42 -44.84
C ALA A 209 18.52 1.79 -44.58
N HIS A 210 19.28 0.96 -43.86
CA HIS A 210 20.71 1.16 -43.64
C HIS A 210 21.53 0.99 -44.92
N ARG A 211 21.19 0.00 -45.75
CA ARG A 211 21.83 -0.19 -47.05
C ARG A 211 21.69 1.04 -47.96
N ARG A 212 20.55 1.73 -47.86
CA ARG A 212 20.20 2.93 -48.64
C ARG A 212 20.37 4.23 -47.85
N LEU A 213 21.14 4.21 -46.76
CA LEU A 213 21.19 5.30 -45.78
C LEU A 213 21.53 6.67 -46.38
N ASP A 214 22.38 6.69 -47.41
CA ASP A 214 22.82 7.92 -48.08
C ASP A 214 21.72 8.51 -48.99
N GLU A 215 20.78 7.69 -49.48
CA GLU A 215 19.63 8.11 -50.30
C GLU A 215 18.47 8.67 -49.46
N LEU A 216 18.43 8.37 -48.16
CA LEU A 216 17.33 8.80 -47.29
C LEU A 216 17.41 10.29 -46.95
N ALA A 217 16.24 10.91 -46.76
CA ALA A 217 16.14 12.27 -46.24
C ALA A 217 16.91 12.41 -44.90
N PRO A 218 17.57 13.55 -44.62
CA PRO A 218 18.43 13.69 -43.44
C PRO A 218 17.77 13.30 -42.11
N ALA A 219 16.49 13.64 -41.94
CA ALA A 219 15.73 13.32 -40.74
C ALA A 219 15.48 11.81 -40.59
N LEU A 220 15.08 11.12 -41.67
CA LEU A 220 14.89 9.66 -41.68
C LEU A 220 16.22 8.92 -41.51
N ARG A 221 17.31 9.45 -42.10
CA ARG A 221 18.67 8.93 -41.90
C ARG A 221 19.06 8.94 -40.42
N ALA A 222 18.74 10.02 -39.70
CA ALA A 222 18.98 10.12 -38.27
C ALA A 222 18.12 9.13 -37.46
N SER A 223 16.84 8.94 -37.83
CA SER A 223 15.97 7.91 -37.24
C SER A 223 16.55 6.51 -37.40
N VAL A 224 16.96 6.12 -38.62
CA VAL A 224 17.57 4.79 -38.89
C VAL A 224 18.81 4.56 -38.03
N ARG A 225 19.69 5.56 -37.95
CA ARG A 225 20.90 5.50 -37.10
C ARG A 225 20.54 5.32 -35.62
N THR A 226 19.50 6.01 -35.15
CA THR A 226 19.02 5.91 -33.77
C THR A 226 18.50 4.52 -33.45
N HIS A 227 17.65 3.94 -34.32
CA HIS A 227 17.08 2.60 -34.12
C HIS A 227 18.14 1.48 -34.18
N ILE A 228 19.21 1.65 -34.97
CA ILE A 228 20.35 0.73 -34.98
C ILE A 228 21.20 0.87 -33.70
N GLY A 229 21.21 2.05 -33.10
CA GLY A 229 21.97 2.36 -31.88
C GLY A 229 23.31 3.07 -32.14
N TYR A 230 23.39 3.88 -33.20
CA TYR A 230 24.50 4.81 -33.36
C TYR A 230 24.48 5.84 -32.22
N PRO A 231 25.64 6.18 -31.62
CA PRO A 231 25.70 7.14 -30.54
C PRO A 231 25.34 8.53 -31.05
N ASN A 232 24.46 9.21 -30.33
CA ASN A 232 24.18 10.62 -30.50
C ASN A 232 24.55 11.34 -29.19
N PRO A 233 25.80 11.82 -29.06
CA PRO A 233 26.30 12.36 -27.80
C PRO A 233 25.54 13.63 -27.41
N ALA A 234 25.33 13.81 -26.12
CA ALA A 234 24.50 14.91 -25.61
C ALA A 234 25.04 16.27 -26.03
N GLU A 235 26.36 16.43 -26.10
CA GLU A 235 27.04 17.64 -26.56
C GLU A 235 26.69 18.00 -28.00
N ALA A 236 26.58 17.03 -28.91
CA ALA A 236 26.18 17.28 -30.29
C ALA A 236 24.71 17.72 -30.35
N VAL A 237 23.84 17.06 -29.60
CA VAL A 237 22.41 17.42 -29.53
C VAL A 237 22.23 18.83 -28.95
N ARG A 238 23.03 19.25 -27.97
CA ARG A 238 23.01 20.63 -27.45
C ARG A 238 23.36 21.69 -28.48
N THR A 239 24.01 21.33 -29.59
CA THR A 239 24.28 22.27 -30.70
C THR A 239 23.12 22.37 -31.70
N GLU A 240 22.14 21.47 -31.63
CA GLU A 240 20.92 21.58 -32.43
C GLU A 240 20.11 22.80 -31.98
N PRO A 241 19.35 23.44 -32.89
CA PRO A 241 18.52 24.60 -32.55
C PRO A 241 17.62 24.34 -31.34
N ALA A 242 17.75 25.20 -30.33
CA ALA A 242 16.91 25.16 -29.15
C ALA A 242 15.46 25.51 -29.49
N VAL A 243 14.52 24.79 -28.87
CA VAL A 243 13.11 25.15 -28.86
C VAL A 243 12.80 25.67 -27.46
N ARG A 244 12.65 27.00 -27.34
CA ARG A 244 12.21 27.65 -26.10
C ARG A 244 10.69 27.62 -26.01
N ASP A 245 10.19 27.16 -24.87
CA ASP A 245 8.76 27.14 -24.57
C ASP A 245 8.54 27.11 -23.04
N LEU A 246 7.30 27.30 -22.61
CA LEU A 246 6.84 26.95 -21.28
C LEU A 246 6.49 25.46 -21.27
N TRP A 247 7.42 24.62 -20.83
CA TRP A 247 7.30 23.17 -20.87
C TRP A 247 6.53 22.65 -19.66
N GLN A 248 5.38 22.02 -19.91
CA GLN A 248 4.52 21.41 -18.89
C GLN A 248 4.89 19.94 -18.68
N VAL A 249 5.17 19.54 -17.44
CA VAL A 249 5.47 18.15 -17.10
C VAL A 249 4.18 17.37 -16.92
N LEU A 250 3.87 16.53 -17.89
CA LEU A 250 2.64 15.72 -17.92
C LEU A 250 2.85 14.30 -17.42
N GLY A 251 4.08 13.83 -17.24
CA GLY A 251 4.30 12.47 -16.79
C GLY A 251 5.73 12.17 -16.41
N VAL A 252 5.90 11.30 -15.42
CA VAL A 252 7.19 10.72 -15.05
C VAL A 252 7.02 9.23 -14.83
N ARG A 253 7.90 8.42 -15.41
CA ARG A 253 7.97 6.97 -15.18
C ARG A 253 9.40 6.57 -14.90
N VAL A 254 9.63 5.84 -13.82
CA VAL A 254 10.93 5.27 -13.48
C VAL A 254 10.85 3.77 -13.59
N THR A 255 11.71 3.18 -14.40
CA THR A 255 11.81 1.72 -14.57
C THR A 255 13.18 1.26 -14.07
N GLU A 256 13.30 0.01 -13.62
CA GLU A 256 14.57 -0.58 -13.18
C GLU A 256 14.86 -1.86 -13.98
N GLU A 257 16.04 -1.93 -14.59
CA GLU A 257 16.55 -3.13 -15.24
C GLU A 257 17.99 -3.39 -14.79
N GLN A 258 18.25 -4.50 -14.11
CA GLN A 258 19.61 -4.91 -13.68
C GLN A 258 20.39 -3.78 -12.96
N ARG A 259 19.73 -3.07 -12.02
CA ARG A 259 20.25 -1.90 -11.28
C ARG A 259 20.43 -0.63 -12.13
N LEU A 260 20.00 -0.60 -13.38
CA LEU A 260 19.88 0.61 -14.18
C LEU A 260 18.46 1.16 -14.05
N HIS A 261 18.34 2.30 -13.39
CA HIS A 261 17.09 3.05 -13.31
C HIS A 261 16.98 3.99 -14.52
N THR A 262 15.87 3.93 -15.25
CA THR A 262 15.59 4.84 -16.37
C THR A 262 14.38 5.69 -16.05
N ARG A 263 14.54 7.02 -16.05
CA ARG A 263 13.44 7.98 -15.89
C ARG A 263 13.03 8.51 -17.26
N ARG A 264 11.77 8.29 -17.62
CA ARG A 264 11.10 8.92 -18.75
C ARG A 264 10.25 10.09 -18.24
N THR A 265 10.45 11.29 -18.79
CA THR A 265 9.65 12.46 -18.47
C THR A 265 9.00 13.00 -19.73
N TRP A 266 7.66 13.06 -19.75
CA TRP A 266 6.89 13.59 -20.87
C TRP A 266 6.58 15.06 -20.61
N LEU A 267 6.91 15.88 -21.61
CA LEU A 267 6.76 17.32 -21.62
C LEU A 267 5.87 17.74 -22.77
N TYR A 268 5.07 18.77 -22.55
CA TYR A 268 4.27 19.41 -23.60
C TYR A 268 4.49 20.92 -23.60
N GLY A 269 4.87 21.46 -24.76
CA GLY A 269 5.13 22.89 -24.93
C GLY A 269 3.84 23.69 -25.06
N ARG A 270 3.66 24.73 -24.23
CA ARG A 270 2.42 25.52 -24.21
C ARG A 270 2.23 26.38 -25.46
N ALA A 271 3.30 26.93 -26.03
CA ALA A 271 3.24 27.74 -27.25
C ALA A 271 3.43 26.87 -28.51
N THR A 272 4.40 25.96 -28.49
CA THR A 272 4.80 25.16 -29.66
C THR A 272 3.91 23.95 -29.91
N ARG A 273 3.11 23.53 -28.91
CA ARG A 273 2.24 22.34 -28.96
C ARG A 273 3.02 21.07 -29.30
N ARG A 274 4.29 21.06 -28.92
CA ARG A 274 5.22 19.98 -29.25
C ARG A 274 5.40 19.07 -28.06
N TRP A 275 5.41 17.78 -28.32
CA TRP A 275 5.80 16.77 -27.34
C TRP A 275 7.31 16.66 -27.24
N ALA A 276 7.81 16.52 -26.01
CA ALA A 276 9.18 16.15 -25.72
C ALA A 276 9.22 14.98 -24.73
N LEU A 277 10.18 14.08 -24.93
CA LEU A 277 10.49 12.98 -24.02
C LEU A 277 11.94 13.11 -23.55
N LEU A 278 12.13 13.33 -22.25
CA LEU A 278 13.44 13.21 -21.62
C LEU A 278 13.66 11.77 -21.16
N VAL A 279 14.87 11.26 -21.34
CA VAL A 279 15.26 9.92 -20.90
C VAL A 279 16.57 10.02 -20.14
N ASP A 280 16.49 9.90 -18.82
CA ASP A 280 17.62 9.90 -17.90
C ASP A 280 17.93 8.48 -17.44
N HIS A 281 19.21 8.20 -17.18
CA HIS A 281 19.66 6.91 -16.67
C HIS A 281 20.48 7.11 -15.38
N SER A 282 20.27 6.24 -14.40
CA SER A 282 21.01 6.23 -13.13
C SER A 282 21.33 4.80 -12.71
N PHE A 283 22.55 4.54 -12.24
CA PHE A 283 22.98 3.19 -11.86
C PHE A 283 23.01 3.03 -10.33
N GLY A 284 22.41 1.95 -9.84
CA GLY A 284 22.41 1.53 -8.44
C GLY A 284 21.40 2.23 -7.53
N SER A 285 20.88 3.41 -7.91
CA SER A 285 19.79 4.10 -7.20
C SER A 285 18.95 4.95 -8.16
N PRO A 286 17.65 5.20 -7.87
CA PRO A 286 16.79 6.04 -8.70
C PRO A 286 17.00 7.54 -8.44
N THR A 287 18.26 7.98 -8.41
CA THR A 287 18.62 9.39 -8.21
C THR A 287 18.88 10.05 -9.56
N PHE A 288 18.16 11.11 -9.87
CA PHE A 288 18.23 11.80 -11.17
C PHE A 288 18.44 13.31 -10.98
N PRO A 289 18.94 14.05 -11.99
CA PRO A 289 19.09 15.50 -11.92
C PRO A 289 17.77 16.21 -11.61
N ALA A 290 17.85 17.27 -10.77
CA ALA A 290 16.71 18.05 -10.29
C ALA A 290 16.35 19.24 -11.21
N ASP A 291 16.98 19.34 -12.38
CA ASP A 291 16.82 20.47 -13.30
C ASP A 291 15.43 20.51 -13.94
N VAL A 292 14.85 19.32 -14.15
CA VAL A 292 13.53 19.11 -14.74
C VAL A 292 12.45 19.30 -13.67
N PRO A 293 11.40 20.10 -13.91
CA PRO A 293 10.29 20.25 -12.97
C PRO A 293 9.63 18.92 -12.63
N THR A 294 8.97 18.86 -11.48
CA THR A 294 8.16 17.70 -11.09
C THR A 294 6.82 17.69 -11.83
N LEU A 295 6.11 16.56 -11.79
CA LEU A 295 4.76 16.41 -12.35
C LEU A 295 3.84 17.56 -11.90
N GLY A 296 3.06 18.12 -12.83
CA GLY A 296 2.13 19.23 -12.57
C GLY A 296 2.77 20.62 -12.52
N LEU A 297 4.10 20.72 -12.66
CA LEU A 297 4.81 21.98 -12.78
C LEU A 297 5.22 22.27 -14.24
N CYS A 298 5.38 23.55 -14.56
CA CYS A 298 5.98 24.01 -15.80
C CYS A 298 7.14 24.97 -15.55
N ALA A 299 8.02 25.12 -16.53
CA ALA A 299 9.10 26.11 -16.52
C ALA A 299 9.41 26.59 -17.95
N ASP A 300 9.73 27.87 -18.09
CA ASP A 300 10.29 28.44 -19.32
C ASP A 300 11.71 27.90 -19.46
N ALA A 301 11.93 27.13 -20.52
CA ALA A 301 13.22 26.49 -20.77
C ALA A 301 13.43 26.19 -22.26
N GLU A 302 14.69 25.99 -22.62
CA GLU A 302 15.12 25.51 -23.91
C GLU A 302 15.19 23.99 -23.93
N LEU A 303 14.67 23.36 -24.99
CA LEU A 303 14.89 21.94 -25.28
C LEU A 303 15.62 21.76 -26.60
N HIS A 304 16.59 20.84 -26.62
CA HIS A 304 17.29 20.44 -27.84
C HIS A 304 16.84 19.03 -28.25
N TYR A 305 16.25 18.91 -29.43
CA TYR A 305 15.71 17.63 -29.90
C TYR A 305 16.79 16.77 -30.54
N TYR A 306 16.76 15.48 -30.27
CA TYR A 306 17.56 14.52 -31.03
C TYR A 306 17.09 14.52 -32.49
N PRO A 307 18.00 14.64 -33.47
CA PRO A 307 17.65 14.55 -34.88
C PRO A 307 16.91 13.25 -35.23
N GLY A 308 15.82 13.37 -35.98
CA GLY A 308 14.97 12.26 -36.39
C GLY A 308 13.80 12.73 -37.26
N ALA A 309 13.14 11.82 -37.96
CA ALA A 309 11.99 12.12 -38.82
C ALA A 309 10.71 12.47 -38.02
N ALA A 310 10.57 11.90 -36.83
CA ALA A 310 9.54 12.24 -35.85
C ALA A 310 10.21 12.58 -34.50
N PRO A 311 10.83 13.77 -34.38
CA PRO A 311 11.70 14.12 -33.25
C PRO A 311 10.91 14.32 -31.96
N LEU A 312 10.98 13.34 -31.07
CA LEU A 312 10.33 13.32 -29.75
C LEU A 312 11.33 13.38 -28.59
N ARG A 313 12.45 12.63 -28.66
CA ARG A 313 13.46 12.64 -27.60
C ARG A 313 14.17 13.99 -27.58
N ALA A 314 14.36 14.56 -26.39
CA ALA A 314 15.03 15.85 -26.22
C ALA A 314 15.99 15.86 -25.02
N LEU A 315 16.84 16.87 -24.98
CA LEU A 315 17.68 17.23 -23.83
C LEU A 315 17.19 18.53 -23.21
N TRP A 316 17.22 18.57 -21.88
CA TRP A 316 16.98 19.80 -21.13
C TRP A 316 18.15 20.77 -21.31
N GLY A 317 17.83 21.99 -21.74
CA GLY A 317 18.73 23.10 -21.97
C GLY A 317 18.69 24.12 -20.84
N GLU A 318 18.88 25.40 -21.19
CA GLU A 318 18.82 26.51 -20.24
C GLU A 318 17.40 26.71 -19.70
N ARG A 319 17.28 27.05 -18.42
CA ARG A 319 16.02 27.34 -17.75
C ARG A 319 15.95 28.83 -17.42
N HIS A 320 14.85 29.46 -17.79
CA HIS A 320 14.66 30.90 -17.67
C HIS A 320 13.63 31.32 -16.60
N SER A 321 12.87 30.38 -16.03
CA SER A 321 11.92 30.66 -14.94
C SER A 321 12.01 29.67 -13.78
N ALA A 322 11.55 30.08 -12.60
CA ALA A 322 11.20 29.14 -11.53
C ALA A 322 10.06 28.21 -11.99
N ALA A 323 9.94 27.07 -11.34
CA ALA A 323 8.95 26.06 -11.69
C ALA A 323 7.68 26.43 -10.95
N GLU A 324 6.57 26.50 -11.68
CA GLU A 324 5.28 26.90 -11.15
C GLU A 324 4.21 25.88 -11.51
N PRO A 325 3.16 25.71 -10.68
CA PRO A 325 2.04 24.85 -11.03
C PRO A 325 1.31 25.38 -12.27
N PHE A 326 0.89 24.50 -13.17
CA PHE A 326 -0.07 24.84 -14.22
C PHE A 326 -1.41 24.18 -13.95
N THR A 327 -2.49 24.90 -14.27
CA THR A 327 -3.87 24.43 -14.06
C THR A 327 -4.65 24.22 -15.36
N THR A 328 -4.04 24.56 -16.50
CA THR A 328 -4.67 24.47 -17.82
C THR A 328 -3.73 23.86 -18.85
N LEU A 329 -4.30 23.17 -19.83
CA LEU A 329 -3.59 22.62 -20.97
C LEU A 329 -3.82 23.43 -22.25
N PRO A 330 -2.90 23.37 -23.21
CA PRO A 330 -2.97 24.17 -24.41
C PRO A 330 -3.80 23.41 -25.45
N VAL A 331 -5.11 23.70 -25.52
CA VAL A 331 -6.05 23.10 -26.49
C VAL A 331 -6.62 24.20 -27.38
N ASP A 332 -6.70 23.99 -28.69
CA ASP A 332 -7.24 24.93 -29.67
C ASP A 332 -7.86 24.20 -30.88
N PRO A 333 -8.55 24.90 -31.81
CA PRO A 333 -9.20 24.25 -32.94
C PRO A 333 -8.26 23.51 -33.91
N GLU A 334 -6.97 23.86 -33.97
CA GLU A 334 -6.00 23.17 -34.85
C GLU A 334 -5.52 21.86 -34.22
N ARG A 335 -5.45 21.81 -32.89
CA ARG A 335 -5.16 20.60 -32.11
C ARG A 335 -6.20 20.42 -31.01
N PRO A 336 -7.40 19.94 -31.38
CA PRO A 336 -8.54 19.90 -30.46
C PRO A 336 -8.39 18.82 -29.36
N GLY A 337 -7.35 17.98 -29.45
CA GLY A 337 -7.15 16.88 -28.51
C GLY A 337 -8.21 15.77 -28.68
N THR A 338 -8.74 15.59 -29.88
CA THR A 338 -9.69 14.51 -30.17
C THR A 338 -8.98 13.21 -30.50
N ILE A 339 -9.68 12.09 -30.35
CA ILE A 339 -9.24 10.75 -30.75
C ILE A 339 -8.83 10.73 -32.22
N ALA A 340 -9.64 11.32 -33.10
CA ALA A 340 -9.36 11.37 -34.53
C ALA A 340 -8.08 12.17 -34.83
N ALA A 341 -7.88 13.32 -34.17
CA ALA A 341 -6.67 14.13 -34.32
C ALA A 341 -5.43 13.38 -33.80
N ALA A 342 -5.54 12.71 -32.64
CA ALA A 342 -4.46 11.92 -32.06
C ALA A 342 -4.05 10.73 -32.96
N LEU A 343 -5.01 10.03 -33.56
CA LEU A 343 -4.75 8.96 -34.53
C LEU A 343 -4.08 9.50 -35.80
N ALA A 344 -4.51 10.66 -36.30
CA ALA A 344 -3.89 11.31 -37.45
C ALA A 344 -2.44 11.75 -37.17
N GLU A 345 -2.17 12.35 -36.00
CA GLU A 345 -0.82 12.70 -35.57
C GLU A 345 0.07 11.46 -35.42
N HIS A 346 -0.46 10.37 -34.84
CA HIS A 346 0.25 9.10 -34.75
C HIS A 346 0.57 8.53 -36.14
N ALA A 347 -0.40 8.52 -37.06
CA ALA A 347 -0.20 8.02 -38.42
C ALA A 347 0.85 8.84 -39.18
N ALA A 348 0.85 10.17 -39.02
CA ALA A 348 1.86 11.04 -39.61
C ALA A 348 3.26 10.78 -39.02
N ALA A 349 3.37 10.64 -37.69
CA ALA A 349 4.63 10.31 -37.03
C ALA A 349 5.15 8.93 -37.45
N LEU A 350 4.27 7.93 -37.54
CA LEU A 350 4.61 6.58 -37.99
C LEU A 350 4.98 6.53 -39.47
N GLY A 351 4.33 7.33 -40.32
CA GLY A 351 4.69 7.49 -41.73
C GLY A 351 6.07 8.14 -41.90
N ALA A 352 6.44 9.06 -41.01
CA ALA A 352 7.77 9.66 -40.99
C ALA A 352 8.85 8.71 -40.43
N ASP A 353 8.53 7.93 -39.39
CA ASP A 353 9.42 6.94 -38.76
C ASP A 353 8.66 5.62 -38.48
N PRO A 354 8.77 4.60 -39.36
CA PRO A 354 7.99 3.36 -39.26
C PRO A 354 8.37 2.46 -38.07
N TRP A 355 9.49 2.75 -37.39
CA TRP A 355 10.00 1.95 -36.27
C TRP A 355 9.59 2.47 -34.90
N LEU A 356 8.88 3.60 -34.82
CA LEU A 356 8.28 4.10 -33.58
C LEU A 356 7.53 2.98 -32.85
N ARG A 357 7.52 3.00 -31.52
CA ARG A 357 6.84 1.97 -30.71
C ARG A 357 5.61 2.49 -29.99
N GLY A 358 5.61 3.78 -29.71
CA GLY A 358 4.47 4.53 -29.23
C GLY A 358 4.59 5.98 -29.62
N TRP A 359 3.50 6.72 -29.46
CA TRP A 359 3.45 8.16 -29.67
C TRP A 359 2.62 8.82 -28.59
N PRO A 360 3.09 9.91 -27.96
CA PRO A 360 2.31 10.59 -26.95
C PRO A 360 1.09 11.28 -27.57
N VAL A 361 -0.03 11.20 -26.87
CA VAL A 361 -1.30 11.79 -27.27
C VAL A 361 -1.89 12.57 -26.10
N LEU A 362 -2.59 13.67 -26.43
CA LEU A 362 -3.36 14.44 -25.47
C LEU A 362 -4.82 14.34 -25.88
N LEU A 363 -5.65 13.73 -25.02
CA LEU A 363 -7.07 13.53 -25.27
C LEU A 363 -7.88 14.37 -24.29
N VAL A 364 -8.71 15.26 -24.81
CA VAL A 364 -9.49 16.24 -24.03
C VAL A 364 -10.95 15.80 -24.00
N ASP A 365 -11.65 16.09 -22.90
CA ASP A 365 -13.06 15.79 -22.70
C ASP A 365 -13.44 14.32 -22.98
N VAL A 366 -12.58 13.39 -22.56
CA VAL A 366 -12.80 11.94 -22.67
C VAL A 366 -13.22 11.33 -21.34
N VAL A 367 -14.08 10.31 -21.38
CA VAL A 367 -14.52 9.53 -20.22
C VAL A 367 -13.90 8.14 -20.26
N PRO A 368 -13.15 7.71 -19.22
CA PRO A 368 -12.71 6.34 -19.09
C PRO A 368 -13.89 5.41 -18.77
N VAL A 369 -14.05 4.37 -19.57
CA VAL A 369 -15.11 3.37 -19.46
C VAL A 369 -14.49 1.99 -19.40
N CYS A 370 -14.79 1.22 -18.34
CA CYS A 370 -14.36 -0.17 -18.22
C CYS A 370 -15.58 -1.10 -18.21
N THR A 371 -15.49 -2.14 -19.02
CA THR A 371 -16.48 -3.20 -19.20
C THR A 371 -15.81 -4.57 -19.08
N GLU A 372 -16.58 -5.65 -19.10
CA GLU A 372 -16.01 -7.02 -19.15
C GLU A 372 -15.14 -7.26 -20.40
N SER A 373 -15.39 -6.51 -21.48
CA SER A 373 -14.61 -6.57 -22.73
C SER A 373 -13.31 -5.74 -22.71
N GLY A 374 -13.03 -5.03 -21.62
CA GLY A 374 -11.86 -4.17 -21.48
C GLY A 374 -12.21 -2.70 -21.22
N CYS A 375 -11.18 -1.86 -21.18
CA CYS A 375 -11.30 -0.44 -20.91
C CYS A 375 -11.03 0.41 -22.15
N CYS A 376 -11.69 1.56 -22.24
CA CYS A 376 -11.52 2.52 -23.32
C CYS A 376 -11.66 3.95 -22.80
N LEU A 377 -11.15 4.92 -23.56
CA LEU A 377 -11.48 6.34 -23.41
C LEU A 377 -12.51 6.70 -24.48
N VAL A 378 -13.57 7.38 -24.07
CA VAL A 378 -14.74 7.65 -24.90
C VAL A 378 -15.01 9.15 -24.97
N GLU A 379 -15.14 9.70 -26.16
CA GLU A 379 -15.57 11.07 -26.41
C GLU A 379 -17.09 11.22 -26.24
N SER A 380 -17.56 12.47 -26.11
CA SER A 380 -18.99 12.75 -25.96
C SER A 380 -19.88 12.26 -27.11
N ASP A 381 -19.33 12.09 -28.32
CA ASP A 381 -20.03 11.55 -29.49
C ASP A 381 -20.00 10.00 -29.57
N GLY A 382 -19.37 9.35 -28.59
CA GLY A 382 -19.23 7.90 -28.50
C GLY A 382 -17.98 7.34 -29.19
N THR A 383 -17.17 8.15 -29.85
CA THR A 383 -15.88 7.75 -30.42
C THR A 383 -14.96 7.25 -29.31
N ALA A 384 -14.33 6.09 -29.51
CA ALA A 384 -13.60 5.40 -28.45
C ALA A 384 -12.23 4.86 -28.89
N LEU A 385 -11.28 4.88 -27.95
CA LEU A 385 -9.98 4.23 -28.10
C LEU A 385 -9.74 3.24 -26.96
N PRO A 386 -9.24 2.02 -27.26
CA PRO A 386 -8.93 1.04 -26.24
C PRO A 386 -7.77 1.52 -25.37
N VAL A 387 -7.93 1.37 -24.05
CA VAL A 387 -6.84 1.47 -23.08
C VAL A 387 -6.16 0.11 -23.05
N ALA A 388 -4.83 0.11 -23.07
CA ALA A 388 -4.06 -1.12 -22.98
C ALA A 388 -4.42 -1.87 -21.69
N ASP A 389 -4.49 -3.19 -21.78
CA ASP A 389 -4.83 -4.04 -20.65
C ASP A 389 -3.75 -3.87 -19.56
N THR A 390 -4.13 -3.14 -18.52
CA THR A 390 -3.29 -2.79 -17.38
C THR A 390 -4.07 -3.17 -16.13
N GLU A 391 -3.39 -3.61 -15.08
CA GLU A 391 -4.07 -4.11 -13.88
C GLU A 391 -4.89 -3.03 -13.14
N GLN A 392 -4.69 -1.73 -13.44
CA GLN A 392 -5.13 -0.63 -12.57
C GLN A 392 -5.79 0.59 -13.26
N PRO A 393 -6.71 0.44 -14.25
CA PRO A 393 -7.45 1.58 -14.79
C PRO A 393 -8.42 2.20 -13.76
N TRP A 394 -8.61 1.54 -12.61
CA TRP A 394 -9.55 1.96 -11.57
C TRP A 394 -9.24 3.31 -10.93
N ARG A 395 -7.97 3.71 -10.86
CA ARG A 395 -7.61 5.05 -10.37
C ARG A 395 -8.04 6.13 -11.37
N LEU A 396 -7.90 5.86 -12.67
CA LEU A 396 -8.37 6.75 -13.73
C LEU A 396 -9.91 6.86 -13.70
N LEU A 397 -10.62 5.73 -13.52
CA LEU A 397 -12.07 5.74 -13.33
C LEU A 397 -12.47 6.47 -12.04
N GLY A 398 -11.67 6.39 -10.97
CA GLY A 398 -11.96 7.09 -9.72
C GLY A 398 -11.87 8.60 -9.88
N VAL A 399 -10.82 9.09 -10.55
CA VAL A 399 -10.63 10.53 -10.84
C VAL A 399 -11.71 11.08 -11.77
N SER A 400 -12.09 10.36 -12.81
CA SER A 400 -13.16 10.80 -13.72
C SER A 400 -14.53 10.66 -13.08
N GLY A 401 -14.81 9.50 -12.49
CA GLY A 401 -16.11 9.17 -11.94
C GLY A 401 -17.26 9.30 -12.94
N GLY A 402 -16.97 9.09 -14.23
CA GLY A 402 -17.91 9.24 -15.33
C GLY A 402 -18.00 10.64 -15.92
N HIS A 403 -17.29 11.62 -15.36
CA HIS A 403 -17.17 12.96 -15.95
C HIS A 403 -16.01 13.03 -16.96
N PRO A 404 -16.13 13.89 -17.99
CA PRO A 404 -15.03 14.15 -18.92
C PRO A 404 -13.76 14.63 -18.21
N VAL A 405 -12.62 14.08 -18.61
CA VAL A 405 -11.29 14.45 -18.11
C VAL A 405 -10.33 14.62 -19.28
N THR A 406 -9.21 15.29 -19.04
CA THR A 406 -8.11 15.32 -20.01
C THR A 406 -7.07 14.25 -19.67
N VAL A 407 -6.69 13.42 -20.63
CA VAL A 407 -5.74 12.32 -20.45
C VAL A 407 -4.53 12.53 -21.35
N ALA A 408 -3.34 12.58 -20.74
CA ALA A 408 -2.10 12.37 -21.45
C ALA A 408 -1.79 10.87 -21.47
N ALA A 409 -1.52 10.31 -22.64
CA ALA A 409 -1.27 8.89 -22.81
C ALA A 409 -0.19 8.63 -23.88
N GLU A 410 0.34 7.41 -23.93
CA GLU A 410 1.15 6.92 -25.04
C GLU A 410 0.30 5.93 -25.85
N TRP A 411 0.02 6.24 -27.11
CA TRP A 411 -0.65 5.31 -28.03
C TRP A 411 0.35 4.27 -28.53
N THR A 412 0.03 2.99 -28.33
CA THR A 412 0.89 1.85 -28.71
C THR A 412 0.08 0.79 -29.46
N ALA A 413 0.77 -0.23 -29.99
CA ALA A 413 0.09 -1.38 -30.59
C ALA A 413 -0.76 -2.20 -29.61
N ALA A 414 -0.63 -1.98 -28.30
CA ALA A 414 -1.46 -2.62 -27.26
C ALA A 414 -2.67 -1.77 -26.85
N GLY A 415 -2.78 -0.52 -27.33
CA GLY A 415 -3.76 0.47 -26.88
C GLY A 415 -3.11 1.68 -26.21
N LEU A 416 -3.94 2.56 -25.65
CA LEU A 416 -3.51 3.73 -24.88
C LEU A 416 -2.90 3.30 -23.54
N LEU A 417 -1.69 3.75 -23.25
CA LEU A 417 -1.07 3.66 -21.93
C LEU A 417 -1.21 5.01 -21.22
N PRO A 418 -2.08 5.15 -20.20
CA PRO A 418 -2.25 6.41 -19.50
C PRO A 418 -0.95 6.87 -18.81
N ILE A 419 -0.56 8.12 -19.09
CA ILE A 419 0.60 8.78 -18.48
C ILE A 419 0.14 9.62 -17.29
N SER A 420 -0.88 10.46 -17.49
CA SER A 420 -1.52 11.25 -16.45
C SER A 420 -2.96 11.59 -16.81
N VAL A 421 -3.74 11.95 -15.80
CA VAL A 421 -5.06 12.54 -15.94
C VAL A 421 -5.03 13.95 -15.34
N CYS A 422 -5.53 14.92 -16.10
CA CYS A 422 -5.67 16.30 -15.68
C CYS A 422 -7.15 16.56 -15.38
N CYS A 423 -7.46 16.89 -14.14
CA CYS A 423 -8.81 17.14 -13.66
C CYS A 423 -8.77 18.22 -12.57
N ALA A 424 -9.72 19.16 -12.59
CA ALA A 424 -9.83 20.25 -11.61
C ALA A 424 -8.54 21.06 -11.39
N GLY A 425 -7.71 21.21 -12.43
CA GLY A 425 -6.44 21.94 -12.35
C GLY A 425 -5.28 21.16 -11.72
N GLU A 426 -5.47 19.88 -11.36
CA GLU A 426 -4.41 18.98 -10.89
C GLU A 426 -4.00 17.98 -11.97
N VAL A 427 -2.72 17.59 -11.94
CA VAL A 427 -2.17 16.51 -12.77
C VAL A 427 -1.91 15.30 -11.89
N ILE A 428 -2.67 14.24 -12.12
CA ILE A 428 -2.66 13.03 -11.30
C ILE A 428 -2.06 11.89 -12.10
N ASP A 429 -1.13 11.17 -11.49
CA ASP A 429 -0.60 9.93 -12.04
C ASP A 429 -1.63 8.78 -11.84
N PRO A 430 -2.18 8.15 -12.89
CA PRO A 430 -3.15 7.07 -12.76
C PRO A 430 -2.56 5.77 -12.19
N ALA A 431 -1.23 5.67 -11.98
CA ALA A 431 -0.45 4.61 -11.34
C ALA A 431 0.70 4.15 -12.26
N PRO A 432 1.84 3.68 -11.70
CA PRO A 432 2.87 3.03 -12.48
C PRO A 432 2.34 1.67 -12.97
N ALA A 433 2.00 1.57 -14.26
CA ALA A 433 1.96 0.27 -14.90
C ALA A 433 3.35 -0.37 -14.75
N ASP A 434 3.42 -1.56 -14.17
CA ASP A 434 4.67 -2.32 -14.14
C ASP A 434 5.04 -2.67 -15.59
N PRO A 435 6.09 -2.08 -16.18
CA PRO A 435 6.41 -2.28 -17.60
C PRO A 435 6.85 -3.72 -17.90
N GLY A 436 7.07 -4.54 -16.87
CA GLY A 436 7.39 -5.97 -16.98
C GLY A 436 6.20 -6.86 -17.32
N GLY A 437 4.96 -6.37 -17.17
CA GLY A 437 3.78 -7.02 -17.70
C GLY A 437 3.69 -6.73 -19.19
N ALA A 438 4.05 -7.69 -20.04
CA ALA A 438 3.71 -7.63 -21.45
C ALA A 438 2.18 -7.50 -21.56
N ALA A 439 1.69 -6.26 -21.71
CA ALA A 439 0.28 -5.99 -21.98
C ALA A 439 -0.12 -6.88 -23.15
N ASN A 440 -1.05 -7.80 -22.89
CA ASN A 440 -1.66 -8.59 -23.94
C ASN A 440 -2.46 -7.58 -24.77
N PRO A 441 -2.18 -7.40 -26.07
CA PRO A 441 -3.14 -6.68 -26.90
C PRO A 441 -4.41 -7.51 -26.86
N GLY A 442 -5.45 -6.95 -26.24
CA GLY A 442 -6.81 -7.45 -26.34
C GLY A 442 -7.09 -7.72 -27.81
N GLY A 443 -7.40 -8.98 -28.11
CA GLY A 443 -7.59 -9.44 -29.46
C GLY A 443 -8.81 -8.78 -30.08
N THR A 444 -8.58 -7.76 -30.90
CA THR A 444 -9.51 -7.39 -31.97
C THR A 444 -8.86 -7.60 -33.32
N ARG A 445 -9.50 -8.53 -34.04
CA ARG A 445 -9.24 -9.07 -35.37
C ARG A 445 -8.83 -8.04 -36.42
N GLY A 446 -7.83 -8.45 -37.21
CA GLY A 446 -7.88 -8.37 -38.66
C GLY A 446 -7.46 -9.72 -39.21
N ALA A 447 -8.34 -10.41 -39.94
CA ALA A 447 -8.01 -11.64 -40.66
C ALA A 447 -6.90 -11.41 -41.73
N ASP A 448 -6.57 -10.15 -41.98
CA ASP A 448 -5.75 -9.63 -43.08
C ASP A 448 -4.24 -9.85 -42.90
N GLY A 449 -3.79 -10.37 -41.75
CA GLY A 449 -2.39 -10.78 -41.50
C GLY A 449 -2.20 -12.27 -41.19
N ALA A 450 -3.29 -13.04 -41.13
CA ALA A 450 -3.27 -14.45 -40.76
C ALA A 450 -2.52 -15.29 -41.81
N ASP A 451 -2.61 -14.91 -43.08
CA ASP A 451 -1.92 -15.59 -44.17
C ASP A 451 -0.40 -15.46 -44.07
N LEU A 452 0.12 -14.23 -43.91
CA LEU A 452 1.55 -13.96 -43.70
C LEU A 452 2.10 -14.74 -42.51
N THR A 453 1.36 -14.75 -41.39
CA THR A 453 1.73 -15.50 -40.19
C THR A 453 1.76 -17.00 -40.45
N SER A 454 0.80 -17.52 -41.22
CA SER A 454 0.73 -18.93 -41.58
C SER A 454 1.88 -19.34 -42.54
N ALA A 455 2.20 -18.50 -43.52
CA ALA A 455 3.35 -18.69 -44.39
C ALA A 455 4.68 -18.66 -43.61
N ALA A 456 4.83 -17.73 -42.66
CA ALA A 456 5.99 -17.66 -41.78
C ALA A 456 6.12 -18.88 -40.86
N LEU A 457 5.01 -19.41 -40.31
CA LEU A 457 5.02 -20.60 -39.46
C LEU A 457 5.45 -21.86 -40.23
N LEU A 458 4.93 -22.05 -41.45
CA LEU A 458 5.20 -23.21 -42.29
C LEU A 458 6.56 -23.13 -43.01
N GLY A 459 7.04 -21.91 -43.26
CA GLY A 459 8.24 -21.62 -44.02
C GLY A 459 7.94 -21.29 -45.48
N THR A 460 8.59 -20.25 -46.02
CA THR A 460 8.38 -19.82 -47.41
C THR A 460 8.85 -20.84 -48.45
N ALA A 461 9.68 -21.82 -48.06
CA ALA A 461 10.02 -22.96 -48.90
C ALA A 461 8.83 -23.92 -49.15
N ARG A 462 7.82 -23.90 -48.28
CA ARG A 462 6.64 -24.79 -48.37
C ARG A 462 5.39 -24.06 -48.83
N ARG A 463 5.27 -22.77 -48.49
CA ARG A 463 4.10 -21.95 -48.82
C ARG A 463 4.49 -20.49 -49.04
N ALA A 464 4.14 -19.95 -50.18
CA ALA A 464 4.23 -18.52 -50.44
C ALA A 464 3.07 -17.75 -49.75
N PRO A 465 3.28 -16.50 -49.31
CA PRO A 465 2.20 -15.65 -48.83
C PRO A 465 1.24 -15.28 -49.98
N ASP A 466 -0.06 -15.31 -49.69
CA ASP A 466 -1.13 -14.86 -50.56
C ASP A 466 -1.38 -13.35 -50.36
N LEU A 467 -0.76 -12.54 -51.21
CA LEU A 467 -0.82 -11.08 -51.13
C LEU A 467 -2.22 -10.51 -51.40
N ALA A 468 -3.10 -11.26 -52.08
CA ALA A 468 -4.46 -10.81 -52.35
C ALA A 468 -5.33 -10.74 -51.08
N ARG A 469 -4.87 -11.33 -49.97
CA ARG A 469 -5.53 -11.31 -48.66
C ARG A 469 -5.10 -10.15 -47.78
N LEU A 470 -4.14 -9.34 -48.23
CA LEU A 470 -3.72 -8.12 -47.55
C LEU A 470 -4.71 -6.98 -47.81
N ALA A 471 -4.65 -5.94 -46.97
CA ALA A 471 -5.44 -4.73 -47.21
C ALA A 471 -5.10 -4.15 -48.60
N ALA A 472 -6.09 -3.65 -49.34
CA ALA A 472 -5.90 -3.23 -50.73
C ALA A 472 -4.71 -2.27 -50.97
N PRO A 473 -4.47 -1.23 -50.14
CA PRO A 473 -3.30 -0.36 -50.29
C PRO A 473 -1.97 -1.10 -50.07
N VAL A 474 -1.95 -2.10 -49.19
CA VAL A 474 -0.78 -2.95 -48.92
C VAL A 474 -0.55 -3.91 -50.08
N ALA A 475 -1.61 -4.56 -50.57
CA ALA A 475 -1.54 -5.52 -51.67
C ALA A 475 -1.00 -4.88 -52.97
N GLU A 476 -1.42 -3.65 -53.27
CA GLU A 476 -0.95 -2.89 -54.44
C GLU A 476 0.56 -2.65 -54.41
N ILE A 477 1.10 -2.24 -53.26
CA ILE A 477 2.54 -2.05 -53.07
C ILE A 477 3.26 -3.41 -53.05
N ALA A 478 2.69 -4.40 -52.36
CA ALA A 478 3.26 -5.74 -52.22
C ALA A 478 3.44 -6.47 -53.56
N ALA A 479 2.58 -6.18 -54.55
CA ALA A 479 2.67 -6.75 -55.90
C ALA A 479 3.98 -6.38 -56.64
N HIS A 480 4.61 -5.26 -56.26
CA HIS A 480 5.85 -4.77 -56.87
C HIS A 480 7.12 -5.22 -56.14
N LEU A 481 6.99 -6.03 -55.07
CA LEU A 481 8.12 -6.48 -54.27
C LEU A 481 8.95 -7.57 -54.98
N PRO A 482 10.23 -7.74 -54.59
CA PRO A 482 11.14 -8.73 -55.16
C PRO A 482 10.56 -10.15 -55.19
N ALA A 483 11.09 -10.97 -56.11
CA ALA A 483 10.62 -12.33 -56.32
C ALA A 483 11.06 -13.33 -55.23
N ASP A 484 12.11 -13.03 -54.46
CA ASP A 484 12.54 -13.92 -53.38
C ASP A 484 11.42 -14.10 -52.33
N PRO A 485 10.98 -15.33 -52.05
CA PRO A 485 9.84 -15.56 -51.16
C PRO A 485 10.05 -15.11 -49.72
N ALA A 486 11.27 -15.19 -49.19
CA ALA A 486 11.57 -14.80 -47.81
C ALA A 486 11.58 -13.27 -47.66
N VAL A 487 12.23 -12.57 -48.59
CA VAL A 487 12.22 -11.09 -48.66
C VAL A 487 10.79 -10.59 -48.86
N ARG A 488 10.05 -11.16 -49.82
CA ARG A 488 8.66 -10.78 -50.10
C ARG A 488 7.76 -10.91 -48.86
N LEU A 489 7.93 -11.98 -48.08
CA LEU A 489 7.19 -12.17 -46.83
C LEU A 489 7.55 -11.09 -45.79
N LEU A 490 8.84 -10.82 -45.58
CA LEU A 490 9.30 -9.83 -44.60
C LEU A 490 8.87 -8.40 -44.96
N GLU A 491 9.00 -8.01 -46.23
CA GLU A 491 8.60 -6.69 -46.72
C GLU A 491 7.07 -6.52 -46.72
N SER A 492 6.31 -7.55 -47.12
CA SER A 492 4.85 -7.53 -47.02
C SER A 492 4.39 -7.43 -45.57
N ALA A 493 5.06 -8.14 -44.65
CA ALA A 493 4.78 -8.04 -43.21
C ALA A 493 5.14 -6.67 -42.64
N ALA A 494 6.18 -6.01 -43.14
CA ALA A 494 6.55 -4.65 -42.73
C ALA A 494 5.50 -3.63 -43.18
N LEU A 495 5.05 -3.71 -44.43
CA LEU A 495 3.97 -2.87 -44.96
C LEU A 495 2.67 -3.08 -44.19
N GLN A 496 2.29 -4.34 -43.96
CA GLN A 496 1.09 -4.68 -43.19
C GLN A 496 1.19 -4.21 -41.73
N ASP A 497 2.36 -4.33 -41.08
CA ASP A 497 2.57 -3.84 -39.71
C ASP A 497 2.36 -2.32 -39.61
N VAL A 498 2.96 -1.55 -40.52
CA VAL A 498 2.82 -0.09 -40.55
C VAL A 498 1.38 0.30 -40.87
N PHE A 499 0.73 -0.36 -41.82
CA PHE A 499 -0.67 -0.11 -42.18
C PHE A 499 -1.62 -0.37 -41.00
N VAL A 500 -1.49 -1.52 -40.31
CA VAL A 500 -2.36 -1.86 -39.17
C VAL A 500 -2.16 -0.89 -38.00
N ARG A 501 -0.93 -0.41 -37.78
CA ARG A 501 -0.61 0.50 -36.68
C ARG A 501 -1.00 1.96 -36.96
N GLY A 502 -0.83 2.42 -38.20
CA GLY A 502 -1.17 3.79 -38.60
C GLY A 502 -2.61 3.96 -39.08
N GLY A 503 -3.22 2.92 -39.64
CA GLY A 503 -4.59 2.90 -40.15
C GLY A 503 -5.64 2.49 -39.11
N HIS A 504 -5.33 2.63 -37.83
CA HIS A 504 -6.28 2.29 -36.77
C HIS A 504 -7.46 3.26 -36.79
N LEU A 505 -8.68 2.75 -36.80
CA LEU A 505 -9.91 3.53 -36.70
C LEU A 505 -10.45 3.47 -35.27
N ALA A 506 -11.03 4.57 -34.80
CA ALA A 506 -11.70 4.59 -33.51
C ALA A 506 -12.87 3.60 -33.49
N SER A 507 -13.11 3.00 -32.33
CA SER A 507 -14.31 2.20 -32.08
C SER A 507 -15.42 3.10 -31.53
N THR A 508 -16.57 2.52 -31.19
CA THR A 508 -17.68 3.24 -30.56
C THR A 508 -18.02 2.60 -29.21
N ALA A 509 -18.25 3.43 -28.18
CA ALA A 509 -18.69 2.98 -26.86
C ALA A 509 -19.66 3.98 -26.23
N SER A 510 -20.47 3.51 -25.27
CA SER A 510 -21.39 4.37 -24.52
C SER A 510 -20.75 4.86 -23.22
N VAL A 511 -20.91 6.15 -22.93
CA VAL A 511 -20.51 6.76 -21.66
C VAL A 511 -21.51 6.37 -20.57
N PRO A 512 -21.06 5.92 -19.38
CA PRO A 512 -21.94 5.61 -18.26
C PRO A 512 -22.47 6.88 -17.59
N GLU A 513 -23.58 6.76 -16.87
CA GLU A 513 -24.05 7.81 -15.95
C GLU A 513 -22.94 8.19 -14.94
N PRO A 514 -22.60 9.48 -14.81
CA PRO A 514 -21.60 9.95 -13.85
C PRO A 514 -21.99 9.68 -12.39
N ALA A 515 -21.01 9.62 -11.49
CA ALA A 515 -21.31 9.51 -10.06
C ALA A 515 -21.96 10.81 -9.57
N ALA A 516 -22.94 10.67 -8.68
CA ALA A 516 -23.51 11.82 -8.00
C ALA A 516 -22.47 12.54 -7.13
N ASP A 517 -22.67 13.83 -6.92
CA ASP A 517 -21.84 14.64 -6.05
C ASP A 517 -21.95 14.17 -4.59
N ASP A 518 -20.81 14.16 -3.89
CA ASP A 518 -20.75 13.89 -2.46
C ASP A 518 -20.56 15.23 -1.71
N PRO A 519 -21.57 15.70 -0.95
CA PRO A 519 -21.54 17.02 -0.34
C PRO A 519 -20.59 17.12 0.86
N ARG A 520 -20.05 16.01 1.37
CA ARG A 520 -19.16 15.97 2.54
C ARG A 520 -17.82 16.60 2.25
N SER A 521 -17.18 17.25 3.22
CA SER A 521 -15.88 17.90 3.01
C SER A 521 -14.78 16.93 2.55
N LEU A 522 -13.89 17.38 1.66
CA LEU A 522 -12.72 16.60 1.27
C LEU A 522 -11.76 16.43 2.45
N LEU A 523 -11.22 15.22 2.59
CA LEU A 523 -10.14 14.95 3.53
C LEU A 523 -8.94 15.86 3.22
N PRO A 524 -8.36 16.55 4.22
CA PRO A 524 -7.19 17.40 4.03
C PRO A 524 -6.05 16.66 3.33
N ARG A 525 -5.30 17.36 2.48
CA ARG A 525 -4.31 16.72 1.59
C ARG A 525 -3.25 15.91 2.36
N ALA A 526 -2.71 16.48 3.44
CA ALA A 526 -1.72 15.80 4.29
C ALA A 526 -2.29 14.51 4.90
N ALA A 527 -3.50 14.57 5.45
CA ALA A 527 -4.20 13.40 5.99
C ALA A 527 -4.50 12.34 4.92
N ALA A 528 -4.86 12.75 3.70
CA ALA A 528 -5.10 11.83 2.59
C ALA A 528 -3.82 11.12 2.14
N ASP A 529 -2.71 11.85 1.98
CA ASP A 529 -1.41 11.27 1.62
C ASP A 529 -0.91 10.33 2.73
N ARG A 530 -1.15 10.68 4.00
CA ARG A 530 -0.85 9.80 5.14
C ARG A 530 -1.71 8.55 5.16
N LEU A 531 -3.03 8.67 4.98
CA LEU A 531 -3.95 7.54 4.92
C LEU A 531 -3.55 6.57 3.81
N ALA A 532 -3.24 7.08 2.61
CA ALA A 532 -2.81 6.27 1.48
C ALA A 532 -1.58 5.41 1.81
N ARG A 533 -0.63 5.94 2.59
CA ARG A 533 0.53 5.20 3.08
C ARG A 533 0.17 4.21 4.19
N MET A 534 -0.57 4.64 5.22
CA MET A 534 -0.94 3.78 6.35
C MET A 534 -1.75 2.56 5.93
N VAL A 535 -2.68 2.73 4.99
CA VAL A 535 -3.47 1.63 4.44
C VAL A 535 -2.58 0.66 3.66
N ARG A 536 -1.63 1.17 2.86
CA ARG A 536 -0.67 0.34 2.11
C ARG A 536 0.25 -0.47 3.03
N GLU A 537 0.69 0.15 4.12
CA GLU A 537 1.59 -0.43 5.13
C GLU A 537 0.85 -1.27 6.18
N ARG A 538 -0.49 -1.29 6.16
CA ARG A 538 -1.34 -1.89 7.20
C ARG A 538 -0.96 -1.41 8.60
N SER A 539 -0.85 -0.09 8.74
CA SER A 539 -0.41 0.54 9.98
C SER A 539 -1.29 0.13 11.17
N PRO A 540 -0.70 -0.21 12.33
CA PRO A 540 -1.46 -0.51 13.54
C PRO A 540 -2.19 0.72 14.11
N PHE A 541 -1.96 1.92 13.56
CA PHE A 541 -2.59 3.17 13.98
C PHE A 541 -3.89 3.49 13.22
N LEU A 542 -4.28 2.66 12.23
CA LEU A 542 -5.52 2.84 11.48
C LEU A 542 -6.77 2.92 12.37
N PRO A 543 -6.97 2.09 13.43
CA PRO A 543 -8.14 2.22 14.30
C PRO A 543 -8.22 3.58 15.00
N GLU A 544 -7.11 4.08 15.53
CA GLU A 544 -7.04 5.39 16.18
C GLU A 544 -7.31 6.51 15.17
N TRP A 545 -6.72 6.41 13.98
CA TRP A 545 -6.94 7.37 12.92
C TRP A 545 -8.41 7.43 12.47
N PHE A 546 -9.05 6.29 12.24
CA PHE A 546 -10.47 6.23 11.87
C PHE A 546 -11.37 6.78 12.98
N ALA A 547 -11.08 6.45 14.24
CA ALA A 547 -11.81 6.99 15.38
C ALA A 547 -11.71 8.53 15.44
N ALA A 548 -10.51 9.08 15.20
CA ALA A 548 -10.28 10.52 15.16
C ALA A 548 -10.92 11.21 13.94
N ALA A 549 -10.96 10.54 12.78
CA ALA A 549 -11.57 11.09 11.56
C ALA A 549 -13.11 11.03 11.58
N THR A 550 -13.70 10.11 12.35
CA THR A 550 -15.16 9.85 12.38
C THR A 550 -16.02 11.11 12.64
N PRO A 551 -15.69 12.00 13.60
CA PRO A 551 -16.50 13.19 13.87
C PRO A 551 -16.55 14.20 12.73
N HIS A 552 -15.60 14.16 11.80
CA HIS A 552 -15.49 15.12 10.70
C HIS A 552 -16.28 14.71 9.45
N ASP A 553 -16.63 13.43 9.33
CA ASP A 553 -17.35 12.84 8.20
C ASP A 553 -16.80 13.25 6.82
N TYR A 554 -15.47 13.17 6.65
CA TYR A 554 -14.82 13.51 5.38
C TYR A 554 -15.14 12.49 4.27
N ARG A 555 -15.06 12.96 3.02
CA ARG A 555 -14.89 12.11 1.82
C ARG A 555 -13.43 12.08 1.38
N ALA A 556 -12.97 10.94 0.87
CA ALA A 556 -11.62 10.81 0.34
C ALA A 556 -11.46 11.54 -1.01
N PRO A 557 -10.24 11.95 -1.39
CA PRO A 557 -9.96 12.36 -2.76
C PRO A 557 -10.31 11.25 -3.75
N ASP A 558 -10.84 11.63 -4.91
CA ASP A 558 -11.30 10.71 -5.97
C ASP A 558 -10.21 9.70 -6.38
N ALA A 559 -8.96 10.14 -6.47
CA ALA A 559 -7.80 9.32 -6.80
C ALA A 559 -7.44 8.25 -5.74
N LEU A 560 -7.97 8.36 -4.52
CA LEU A 560 -7.72 7.44 -3.41
C LEU A 560 -8.81 6.35 -3.30
N CYS A 561 -10.01 6.58 -3.86
CA CYS A 561 -11.16 5.71 -3.69
C CYS A 561 -10.90 4.25 -4.12
N ALA A 562 -10.22 4.02 -5.25
CA ALA A 562 -9.87 2.67 -5.71
C ALA A 562 -8.99 1.92 -4.69
N GLN A 563 -7.99 2.60 -4.10
CA GLN A 563 -7.13 2.01 -3.06
C GLN A 563 -7.92 1.70 -1.79
N LEU A 564 -8.90 2.55 -1.41
CA LEU A 564 -9.74 2.29 -0.24
C LEU A 564 -10.64 1.06 -0.45
N LEU A 565 -11.23 0.90 -1.63
CA LEU A 565 -12.08 -0.26 -1.96
C LEU A 565 -11.29 -1.56 -1.96
N GLU A 566 -10.10 -1.57 -2.57
CA GLU A 566 -9.19 -2.72 -2.58
C GLU A 566 -8.84 -3.18 -1.15
N GLN A 567 -8.78 -2.25 -0.21
CA GLN A 567 -8.37 -2.52 1.17
C GLN A 567 -9.57 -2.86 2.05
N ALA A 568 -10.74 -2.30 1.75
CA ALA A 568 -12.02 -2.70 2.34
C ALA A 568 -12.39 -4.16 2.00
N GLU A 569 -12.02 -4.60 0.79
CA GLU A 569 -12.14 -6.01 0.39
C GLU A 569 -11.27 -6.92 1.26
N ARG A 570 -10.03 -6.52 1.51
CA ARG A 570 -9.03 -7.34 2.22
C ARG A 570 -9.12 -7.28 3.74
N SER A 571 -9.72 -6.23 4.32
CA SER A 571 -9.81 -6.01 5.76
C SER A 571 -11.25 -5.90 6.22
N ALA A 572 -11.76 -6.95 6.88
CA ALA A 572 -13.08 -6.92 7.50
C ALA A 572 -13.14 -5.92 8.67
N GLU A 573 -12.03 -5.75 9.41
CA GLU A 573 -11.94 -4.84 10.56
C GLU A 573 -12.10 -3.36 10.16
N HIS A 574 -11.54 -2.96 9.00
CA HIS A 574 -11.55 -1.57 8.56
C HIS A 574 -12.55 -1.29 7.43
N ARG A 575 -13.36 -2.29 7.04
CA ARG A 575 -14.25 -2.21 5.89
C ARG A 575 -15.19 -1.02 5.95
N GLU A 576 -15.92 -0.86 7.05
CA GLU A 576 -16.90 0.21 7.17
C GLU A 576 -16.27 1.62 7.14
N PRO A 577 -15.22 1.94 7.93
CA PRO A 577 -14.54 3.23 7.82
C PRO A 577 -14.01 3.55 6.41
N LEU A 578 -13.44 2.55 5.73
CA LEU A 578 -12.91 2.71 4.37
C LEU A 578 -14.03 2.99 3.35
N LEU A 579 -15.15 2.27 3.44
CA LEU A 579 -16.31 2.50 2.57
C LEU A 579 -16.94 3.87 2.82
N ARG A 580 -17.04 4.30 4.09
CA ARG A 580 -17.55 5.64 4.44
C ARG A 580 -16.71 6.74 3.81
N LEU A 581 -15.38 6.64 3.88
CA LEU A 581 -14.47 7.60 3.25
C LEU A 581 -14.56 7.58 1.73
N ALA A 582 -14.68 6.39 1.13
CA ALA A 582 -14.80 6.25 -0.32
C ALA A 582 -16.09 6.90 -0.86
N GLY A 583 -17.17 6.92 -0.07
CA GLY A 583 -18.35 7.74 -0.33
C GLY A 583 -19.08 7.40 -1.62
N THR A 584 -19.74 8.41 -2.20
CA THR A 584 -20.51 8.26 -3.46
C THR A 584 -19.61 7.81 -4.62
N ARG A 585 -18.38 8.33 -4.69
CA ARG A 585 -17.40 7.94 -5.72
C ARG A 585 -16.99 6.48 -5.58
N GLY A 586 -16.71 6.04 -4.36
CA GLY A 586 -16.39 4.65 -4.03
C GLY A 586 -17.53 3.70 -4.38
N ARG A 587 -18.77 4.09 -4.08
CA ARG A 587 -19.96 3.32 -4.46
C ARG A 587 -20.09 3.17 -5.98
N TRP A 588 -19.99 4.27 -6.72
CA TRP A 588 -20.05 4.27 -8.18
C TRP A 588 -18.98 3.39 -8.82
N LEU A 589 -17.75 3.41 -8.27
CA LEU A 589 -16.66 2.51 -8.68
C LEU A 589 -16.98 1.05 -8.36
N ALA A 590 -17.46 0.78 -7.14
CA ALA A 590 -17.73 -0.57 -6.68
C ALA A 590 -18.85 -1.26 -7.49
N GLU A 591 -19.85 -0.52 -7.97
CA GLU A 591 -20.90 -1.04 -8.86
C GLU A 591 -20.35 -1.59 -10.19
N ARG A 592 -19.21 -1.05 -10.65
CA ARG A 592 -18.58 -1.36 -11.95
C ARG A 592 -17.49 -2.42 -11.85
N HIS A 593 -17.03 -2.74 -10.63
CA HIS A 593 -16.03 -3.77 -10.41
C HIS A 593 -16.65 -5.05 -9.83
N PRO A 594 -16.52 -6.23 -10.48
CA PRO A 594 -17.20 -7.44 -10.05
C PRO A 594 -16.94 -7.85 -8.59
N GLN A 595 -15.70 -7.68 -8.10
CA GLN A 595 -15.32 -8.02 -6.74
C GLN A 595 -15.84 -7.00 -5.72
N TRP A 596 -15.72 -5.70 -6.03
CA TRP A 596 -16.14 -4.64 -5.12
C TRP A 596 -17.65 -4.50 -5.02
N ARG A 597 -18.41 -4.93 -6.04
CA ARG A 597 -19.88 -4.95 -5.99
C ARG A 597 -20.42 -5.77 -4.82
N ASN A 598 -19.67 -6.77 -4.34
CA ASN A 598 -20.04 -7.53 -3.15
C ASN A 598 -19.91 -6.71 -1.86
N LEU A 599 -18.98 -5.75 -1.81
CA LEU A 599 -18.84 -4.82 -0.68
C LEU A 599 -20.11 -3.97 -0.50
N LEU A 600 -20.74 -3.57 -1.61
CA LEU A 600 -22.00 -2.84 -1.58
C LEU A 600 -23.14 -3.72 -1.11
N ARG A 601 -23.22 -5.00 -1.52
CA ARG A 601 -24.28 -5.90 -1.04
C ARG A 601 -24.17 -6.18 0.45
N GLU A 602 -22.95 -6.30 0.98
CA GLU A 602 -22.72 -6.44 2.42
C GLU A 602 -23.09 -5.15 3.17
N HIS A 603 -22.72 -3.98 2.62
CA HIS A 603 -22.94 -2.67 3.25
C HIS A 603 -24.40 -2.16 3.13
N ASP A 604 -25.00 -2.28 1.95
CA ASP A 604 -26.38 -1.89 1.61
C ASP A 604 -27.41 -2.96 1.99
N SER A 605 -27.03 -4.04 2.68
CA SER A 605 -27.98 -5.01 3.28
C SER A 605 -28.88 -4.41 4.37
N VAL A 606 -29.05 -3.09 4.39
CA VAL A 606 -30.15 -2.36 5.00
C VAL A 606 -31.43 -2.58 4.15
N THR A 607 -31.97 -3.79 4.23
CA THR A 607 -33.40 -3.99 3.93
C THR A 607 -34.20 -3.12 4.91
N PRO A 608 -35.32 -2.46 4.54
CA PRO A 608 -36.09 -1.62 5.46
C PRO A 608 -36.29 -2.36 6.79
N ALA A 609 -35.92 -1.71 7.90
CA ALA A 609 -35.78 -2.33 9.23
C ALA A 609 -36.95 -3.29 9.57
N ALA A 610 -38.19 -2.88 9.29
CA ALA A 610 -39.38 -3.69 9.55
C ALA A 610 -39.49 -5.00 8.73
N GLN A 611 -38.97 -5.05 7.50
CA GLN A 611 -39.00 -6.23 6.64
C GLN A 611 -37.90 -7.24 7.01
N VAL A 612 -36.77 -6.78 7.57
CA VAL A 612 -35.70 -7.66 8.09
C VAL A 612 -36.24 -8.58 9.18
N TRP A 613 -37.02 -8.04 10.12
CA TRP A 613 -37.59 -8.85 11.21
C TRP A 613 -38.54 -9.94 10.71
N GLN A 614 -39.31 -9.65 9.64
CA GLN A 614 -40.34 -10.54 9.10
C GLN A 614 -39.79 -11.59 8.11
N TYR A 615 -38.83 -11.23 7.26
CA TYR A 615 -38.38 -12.06 6.14
C TYR A 615 -36.86 -12.32 6.11
N GLY A 616 -36.10 -11.68 7.00
CA GLY A 616 -34.64 -11.83 7.07
C GLY A 616 -34.20 -13.20 7.56
N ARG A 617 -32.95 -13.56 7.23
CA ARG A 617 -32.28 -14.75 7.74
C ARG A 617 -31.96 -14.59 9.23
N ALA A 618 -31.68 -15.70 9.92
CA ALA A 618 -31.32 -15.72 11.34
C ALA A 618 -30.32 -14.62 11.79
N PRO A 619 -29.13 -14.47 11.16
CA PRO A 619 -28.17 -13.44 11.57
C PRO A 619 -28.64 -12.01 11.27
N GLU A 620 -29.42 -11.81 10.20
CA GLU A 620 -29.99 -10.51 9.83
C GLU A 620 -31.05 -10.06 10.86
N ARG A 621 -31.90 -10.99 11.32
CA ARG A 621 -32.89 -10.76 12.38
C ARG A 621 -32.23 -10.46 13.72
N ALA A 622 -31.15 -11.16 14.08
CA ALA A 622 -30.39 -10.91 15.31
C ALA A 622 -29.67 -9.54 15.30
N ALA A 623 -29.08 -9.17 14.16
CA ALA A 623 -28.46 -7.86 13.98
C ALA A 623 -29.49 -6.73 14.06
N TRP A 624 -30.64 -6.89 13.41
CA TRP A 624 -31.76 -5.96 13.50
C TRP A 624 -32.27 -5.78 14.94
N LEU A 625 -32.45 -6.90 15.67
CA LEU A 625 -32.92 -6.85 17.04
C LEU A 625 -31.90 -6.18 17.97
N THR A 626 -30.59 -6.38 17.73
CA THR A 626 -29.51 -5.71 18.45
C THR A 626 -29.55 -4.19 18.25
N GLU A 627 -29.71 -3.74 17.01
CA GLU A 627 -29.78 -2.30 16.72
C GLU A 627 -31.08 -1.68 17.26
N LEU A 628 -32.20 -2.38 17.15
CA LEU A 628 -33.44 -1.95 17.78
C LEU A 628 -33.28 -1.89 19.31
N ARG A 629 -32.63 -2.87 19.93
CA ARG A 629 -32.40 -2.87 21.39
C ARG A 629 -31.59 -1.66 21.85
N ARG A 630 -30.60 -1.24 21.06
CA ARG A 630 -29.76 -0.07 21.35
C ARG A 630 -30.51 1.25 21.26
N THR A 631 -31.53 1.32 20.40
CA THR A 631 -32.29 2.54 20.10
C THR A 631 -33.60 2.63 20.88
N ASP A 632 -34.34 1.52 20.98
CA ASP A 632 -35.59 1.34 21.72
C ASP A 632 -35.68 -0.07 22.31
N ALA A 633 -35.31 -0.18 23.59
CA ALA A 633 -35.26 -1.44 24.30
C ALA A 633 -36.63 -2.08 24.53
N ASP A 634 -37.69 -1.27 24.65
CA ASP A 634 -39.05 -1.74 24.87
C ASP A 634 -39.62 -2.33 23.58
N ALA A 635 -39.45 -1.64 22.45
CA ALA A 635 -39.88 -2.13 21.14
C ALA A 635 -39.17 -3.44 20.75
N ALA A 636 -37.86 -3.57 21.04
CA ALA A 636 -37.12 -4.81 20.80
C ALA A 636 -37.70 -5.99 21.60
N ARG A 637 -37.98 -5.78 22.90
CA ARG A 637 -38.59 -6.79 23.76
C ARG A 637 -39.98 -7.18 23.26
N GLU A 638 -40.81 -6.21 22.89
CA GLU A 638 -42.17 -6.47 22.37
C GLU A 638 -42.13 -7.26 21.06
N ALA A 639 -41.25 -6.89 20.13
CA ALA A 639 -41.06 -7.61 18.87
C ALA A 639 -40.66 -9.07 19.11
N LEU A 640 -39.70 -9.31 20.03
CA LEU A 640 -39.28 -10.66 20.39
C LEU A 640 -40.37 -11.44 21.11
N ALA A 641 -41.08 -10.83 22.07
CA ALA A 641 -42.17 -11.46 22.81
C ALA A 641 -43.33 -11.88 21.89
N ALA A 642 -43.68 -11.03 20.91
CA ALA A 642 -44.73 -11.34 19.93
C ALA A 642 -44.34 -12.49 19.00
N ALA A 643 -43.06 -12.60 18.64
CA ALA A 643 -42.55 -13.68 17.79
C ALA A 643 -42.32 -14.99 18.56
N TRP A 644 -42.04 -14.91 19.86
CA TRP A 644 -41.61 -16.03 20.72
C TRP A 644 -42.40 -17.34 20.56
N PRO A 645 -43.74 -17.35 20.45
CA PRO A 645 -44.51 -18.59 20.29
C PRO A 645 -44.26 -19.30 18.95
N LYS A 646 -43.84 -18.56 17.92
CA LYS A 646 -43.68 -19.04 16.53
C LYS A 646 -42.22 -19.34 16.17
N GLU A 647 -41.26 -18.91 17.00
CA GLU A 647 -39.84 -19.07 16.72
C GLU A 647 -39.34 -20.52 16.86
N SER A 648 -38.37 -20.88 16.03
CA SER A 648 -37.72 -22.18 16.08
C SER A 648 -36.58 -22.23 17.10
N GLY A 649 -36.32 -23.42 17.65
CA GLY A 649 -35.48 -23.62 18.83
C GLY A 649 -34.07 -23.00 18.83
N PRO A 650 -33.18 -23.29 17.86
CA PRO A 650 -31.82 -22.75 17.85
C PRO A 650 -31.80 -21.22 17.77
N LEU A 651 -32.68 -20.63 16.97
CA LEU A 651 -32.77 -19.19 16.78
C LEU A 651 -33.30 -18.46 18.04
N LYS A 652 -34.16 -19.11 18.84
CA LYS A 652 -34.64 -18.52 20.10
C LYS A 652 -33.51 -18.17 21.05
N ALA A 653 -32.50 -19.02 21.18
CA ALA A 653 -31.38 -18.76 22.10
C ALA A 653 -30.53 -17.57 21.61
N GLU A 654 -30.29 -17.46 20.30
CA GLU A 654 -29.56 -16.35 19.68
C GLU A 654 -30.31 -15.02 19.83
N LEU A 655 -31.61 -15.00 19.54
CA LEU A 655 -32.44 -13.81 19.69
C LEU A 655 -32.60 -13.39 21.16
N LEU A 656 -32.72 -14.34 22.09
CA LEU A 656 -32.83 -14.05 23.51
C LEU A 656 -31.53 -13.43 24.06
N ALA A 657 -30.36 -13.89 23.57
CA ALA A 657 -29.05 -13.37 23.98
C ALA A 657 -28.87 -11.88 23.67
N VAL A 658 -29.58 -11.33 22.68
CA VAL A 658 -29.57 -9.89 22.35
C VAL A 658 -30.00 -9.03 23.54
N LEU A 659 -30.86 -9.54 24.42
CA LEU A 659 -31.34 -8.81 25.59
C LEU A 659 -30.26 -8.56 26.65
N ALA A 660 -29.07 -9.18 26.53
CA ALA A 660 -27.95 -8.92 27.43
C ALA A 660 -27.55 -7.45 27.46
N ASP A 661 -27.62 -6.77 26.30
CA ASP A 661 -27.35 -5.34 26.21
C ASP A 661 -28.55 -4.53 26.73
N GLY A 662 -28.29 -3.64 27.67
CA GLY A 662 -29.32 -2.85 28.35
C GLY A 662 -30.36 -3.69 29.10
N ILE A 663 -30.06 -4.90 29.57
CA ILE A 663 -31.01 -5.77 30.29
C ILE A 663 -31.69 -5.05 31.46
N SER A 664 -32.99 -5.27 31.63
CA SER A 664 -33.82 -4.60 32.63
C SER A 664 -34.84 -5.55 33.28
N ARG A 665 -35.51 -5.09 34.34
CA ARG A 665 -36.62 -5.84 34.96
C ARG A 665 -37.81 -6.07 34.00
N ALA A 666 -37.98 -5.22 32.99
CA ALA A 666 -39.07 -5.38 32.03
C ALA A 666 -38.89 -6.62 31.14
N ASP A 667 -37.67 -7.14 31.01
CA ASP A 667 -37.35 -8.33 30.22
C ASP A 667 -37.64 -9.64 30.99
N GLU A 668 -37.78 -9.57 32.32
CA GLU A 668 -37.95 -10.72 33.21
C GLU A 668 -39.11 -11.66 32.83
N PRO A 669 -40.32 -11.19 32.46
CA PRO A 669 -41.42 -12.08 32.09
C PRO A 669 -41.11 -12.97 30.89
N LEU A 670 -40.43 -12.43 29.86
CA LEU A 670 -40.04 -13.19 28.68
C LEU A 670 -38.94 -14.21 29.02
N LEU A 671 -38.01 -13.83 29.90
CA LEU A 671 -36.95 -14.73 30.34
C LEU A 671 -37.48 -15.87 31.22
N GLU A 672 -38.44 -15.61 32.10
CA GLU A 672 -39.13 -16.67 32.87
C GLU A 672 -39.87 -17.64 31.95
N ALA A 673 -40.53 -17.15 30.89
CA ALA A 673 -41.10 -18.01 29.86
C ALA A 673 -40.02 -18.83 29.12
N GLY A 674 -38.81 -18.26 28.96
CA GLY A 674 -37.65 -18.96 28.41
C GLY A 674 -37.13 -20.11 29.27
N LEU A 675 -37.29 -20.05 30.59
CA LEU A 675 -36.97 -21.16 31.50
C LEU A 675 -37.89 -22.37 31.30
N ASP A 676 -39.07 -22.17 30.72
CA ASP A 676 -40.06 -23.23 30.43
C ASP A 676 -39.92 -23.82 29.02
N ASP A 677 -38.93 -23.38 28.22
CA ASP A 677 -38.73 -23.90 26.87
C ASP A 677 -38.23 -25.36 26.90
N ARG A 678 -38.64 -26.16 25.90
CA ARG A 678 -38.26 -27.58 25.78
C ARG A 678 -36.76 -27.76 25.58
N ARG A 679 -36.07 -26.81 24.93
CA ARG A 679 -34.64 -26.95 24.64
C ARG A 679 -33.75 -26.43 25.77
N ALA A 680 -32.68 -27.17 26.04
CA ALA A 680 -31.75 -26.85 27.12
C ALA A 680 -30.87 -25.61 26.86
N ASP A 681 -30.61 -25.27 25.59
CA ASP A 681 -29.86 -24.06 25.20
C ASP A 681 -30.65 -22.79 25.50
N VAL A 682 -31.94 -22.74 25.12
CA VAL A 682 -32.84 -21.61 25.43
C VAL A 682 -32.96 -21.38 26.93
N ARG A 683 -33.21 -22.44 27.72
CA ARG A 683 -33.29 -22.34 29.19
C ARG A 683 -31.99 -21.82 29.80
N ARG A 684 -30.84 -22.26 29.27
CA ARG A 684 -29.52 -21.82 29.75
C ARG A 684 -29.30 -20.33 29.47
N THR A 685 -29.61 -19.86 28.26
CA THR A 685 -29.52 -18.44 27.92
C THR A 685 -30.44 -17.60 28.80
N ALA A 686 -31.69 -18.03 28.99
CA ALA A 686 -32.64 -17.35 29.86
C ALA A 686 -32.14 -17.26 31.32
N ALA A 687 -31.66 -18.36 31.88
CA ALA A 687 -31.11 -18.40 33.24
C ALA A 687 -29.85 -17.51 33.39
N GLY A 688 -28.98 -17.50 32.37
CA GLY A 688 -27.80 -16.63 32.34
C GLY A 688 -28.16 -15.15 32.35
N LEU A 689 -29.13 -14.75 31.52
CA LEU A 689 -29.63 -13.37 31.46
C LEU A 689 -30.33 -12.96 32.76
N LEU A 690 -31.18 -13.83 33.33
CA LEU A 690 -31.81 -13.58 34.63
C LEU A 690 -30.80 -13.44 35.78
N SER A 691 -29.62 -14.06 35.66
CA SER A 691 -28.52 -13.92 36.62
C SER A 691 -27.84 -12.54 36.56
N LEU A 692 -28.01 -11.79 35.46
CA LEU A 692 -27.61 -10.38 35.38
C LEU A 692 -28.54 -9.46 36.19
N LEU A 693 -29.69 -9.97 36.67
CA LEU A 693 -30.69 -9.24 37.44
C LEU A 693 -30.75 -9.79 38.88
N PRO A 694 -30.02 -9.19 39.85
CA PRO A 694 -29.92 -9.69 41.23
C PRO A 694 -31.27 -9.79 41.98
N GLU A 695 -32.29 -9.07 41.50
CA GLU A 695 -33.61 -8.98 42.11
C GLU A 695 -34.67 -9.85 41.43
N SER A 696 -34.28 -10.62 40.41
CA SER A 696 -35.17 -11.49 39.64
C SER A 696 -35.79 -12.60 40.51
N ALA A 697 -36.90 -13.14 40.05
CA ALA A 697 -37.56 -14.28 40.66
C ALA A 697 -36.62 -15.50 40.68
N LEU A 698 -35.84 -15.72 39.60
CA LEU A 698 -34.78 -16.73 39.57
C LEU A 698 -33.75 -16.51 40.67
N ALA A 699 -33.21 -15.29 40.79
CA ALA A 699 -32.25 -14.93 41.82
C ALA A 699 -32.76 -15.20 43.25
N LYS A 700 -34.04 -14.89 43.52
CA LYS A 700 -34.69 -15.20 44.80
C LYS A 700 -34.83 -16.70 45.04
N ARG A 701 -35.16 -17.48 44.01
CA ARG A 701 -35.20 -18.96 44.09
C ARG A 701 -33.80 -19.53 44.33
N MET A 702 -32.76 -18.98 43.69
CA MET A 702 -31.37 -19.39 43.90
C MET A 702 -30.87 -19.07 45.30
N ALA A 703 -31.15 -17.87 45.83
CA ALA A 703 -30.83 -17.54 47.21
C ALA A 703 -31.50 -18.49 48.23
N ARG A 704 -32.75 -18.91 47.97
CA ARG A 704 -33.45 -19.89 48.81
C ARG A 704 -32.82 -21.28 48.73
N ARG A 705 -32.46 -21.73 47.52
CA ARG A 705 -31.74 -23.00 47.32
C ARG A 705 -30.36 -22.96 47.98
N ALA A 706 -29.60 -21.88 47.81
CA ALA A 706 -28.31 -21.68 48.45
C ALA A 706 -28.42 -21.81 49.97
N GLY A 707 -29.38 -21.13 50.60
CA GLY A 707 -29.60 -21.26 52.05
C GLY A 707 -30.03 -22.66 52.52
N THR A 708 -30.51 -23.52 51.61
CA THR A 708 -30.91 -24.91 51.93
C THR A 708 -29.75 -25.89 51.69
N TRP A 709 -29.04 -25.74 50.57
CA TRP A 709 -27.99 -26.65 50.11
C TRP A 709 -26.60 -26.28 50.65
N LEU A 710 -26.43 -25.06 51.15
CA LEU A 710 -25.18 -24.57 51.73
C LEU A 710 -25.47 -24.04 53.14
N ARG A 711 -25.02 -24.79 54.15
CA ARG A 711 -25.18 -24.40 55.55
C ARG A 711 -23.98 -23.58 55.98
N VAL A 712 -24.25 -22.40 56.55
CA VAL A 712 -23.21 -21.53 57.10
C VAL A 712 -23.10 -21.80 58.59
N GLU A 713 -21.93 -22.26 59.03
CA GLU A 713 -21.60 -22.46 60.44
C GLU A 713 -20.61 -21.38 60.90
N HIS A 714 -21.01 -20.57 61.88
CA HIS A 714 -20.12 -19.60 62.50
C HIS A 714 -19.39 -20.25 63.68
N ARG A 715 -18.11 -20.57 63.51
CA ARG A 715 -17.23 -21.07 64.57
C ARG A 715 -16.46 -19.92 65.20
N LEU A 716 -15.96 -20.13 66.43
CA LEU A 716 -15.23 -19.12 67.21
C LEU A 716 -14.07 -18.43 66.46
N LEU A 717 -13.42 -19.11 65.51
CA LEU A 717 -12.23 -18.61 64.79
C LEU A 717 -12.43 -18.44 63.28
N HIS A 718 -13.50 -18.94 62.69
CA HIS A 718 -13.76 -18.87 61.24
C HIS A 718 -15.24 -19.17 60.93
N THR A 719 -15.67 -18.79 59.73
CA THR A 719 -16.97 -19.22 59.18
C THR A 719 -16.73 -20.37 58.21
N GLU A 720 -17.50 -21.44 58.34
CA GLU A 720 -17.43 -22.64 57.52
C GLU A 720 -18.70 -22.80 56.67
N LEU A 721 -18.52 -23.12 55.39
CA LEU A 721 -19.57 -23.39 54.42
C LEU A 721 -19.67 -24.90 54.22
N VAL A 722 -20.70 -25.51 54.79
CA VAL A 722 -20.95 -26.96 54.70
C VAL A 722 -21.84 -27.24 53.50
N VAL A 723 -21.35 -28.07 52.58
CA VAL A 723 -22.00 -28.41 51.31
C VAL A 723 -22.94 -29.60 51.50
N ALA A 724 -24.24 -29.38 51.35
CA ALA A 724 -25.31 -30.37 51.52
C ALA A 724 -26.22 -30.41 50.27
N LEU A 725 -25.64 -30.64 49.10
CA LEU A 725 -26.39 -30.75 47.84
C LEU A 725 -27.20 -32.06 47.78
N PRO A 726 -28.38 -32.05 47.14
CA PRO A 726 -29.14 -33.27 46.91
C PRO A 726 -28.47 -34.16 45.84
N ASP A 727 -28.60 -35.48 46.00
CA ASP A 727 -28.07 -36.46 45.04
C ASP A 727 -28.78 -36.37 43.68
N THR A 728 -30.08 -36.06 43.69
CA THR A 728 -30.92 -35.89 42.50
C THR A 728 -31.52 -34.50 42.44
N LEU A 729 -31.57 -33.92 41.23
CA LEU A 729 -32.17 -32.60 40.97
C LEU A 729 -33.67 -32.74 40.72
N ASP A 730 -34.47 -31.96 41.44
CA ASP A 730 -35.89 -31.78 41.18
C ASP A 730 -36.15 -30.99 39.88
N ASP A 731 -37.38 -31.05 39.38
CA ASP A 731 -37.76 -30.39 38.14
C ASP A 731 -37.63 -28.86 38.23
N ALA A 732 -37.84 -28.31 39.43
CA ALA A 732 -37.68 -26.88 39.68
C ALA A 732 -36.22 -26.40 39.54
N ALA A 733 -35.25 -27.18 40.01
CA ALA A 733 -33.82 -26.87 39.83
C ALA A 733 -33.39 -27.01 38.37
N ARG A 734 -33.92 -28.02 37.65
CA ARG A 734 -33.66 -28.20 36.21
C ARG A 734 -34.25 -27.08 35.35
N ARG A 735 -35.47 -26.62 35.67
CA ARG A 735 -36.11 -25.46 35.04
C ARG A 735 -35.24 -24.21 35.18
N ASP A 736 -34.71 -23.99 36.37
CA ASP A 736 -33.90 -22.82 36.70
C ASP A 736 -32.43 -22.91 36.25
N GLY A 737 -32.08 -23.88 35.41
CA GLY A 737 -30.77 -23.97 34.76
C GLY A 737 -29.70 -24.79 35.49
N ILE A 738 -30.00 -25.38 36.65
CA ILE A 738 -29.08 -26.32 37.32
C ILE A 738 -29.16 -27.67 36.63
N SER A 739 -28.02 -28.21 36.19
CA SER A 739 -27.98 -29.45 35.42
C SER A 739 -26.74 -30.30 35.71
N ASP A 740 -26.83 -31.58 35.33
CA ASP A 740 -25.73 -32.56 35.42
C ASP A 740 -24.76 -32.47 34.24
N GLY A 741 -25.03 -31.59 33.27
CA GLY A 741 -24.17 -31.33 32.13
C GLY A 741 -22.89 -30.59 32.53
N GLY A 742 -21.84 -30.75 31.73
CA GLY A 742 -20.57 -30.05 31.96
C GLY A 742 -20.76 -28.53 31.92
N VAL A 743 -20.15 -27.84 32.88
CA VAL A 743 -19.85 -26.40 32.82
C VAL A 743 -18.59 -26.17 31.96
N GLU A 744 -18.33 -24.91 31.57
CA GLU A 744 -17.20 -24.49 30.71
C GLU A 744 -15.84 -25.08 31.13
N PHE A 745 -15.67 -25.35 32.44
CA PHE A 745 -14.52 -26.07 33.01
C PHE A 745 -15.00 -27.29 33.80
N GLY A 746 -14.65 -28.50 33.37
CA GLY A 746 -15.11 -29.73 34.03
C GLY A 746 -14.34 -30.03 35.32
N TYR A 747 -15.06 -30.13 36.45
CA TYR A 747 -14.47 -30.58 37.72
C TYR A 747 -14.26 -32.09 37.74
N ARG A 748 -13.19 -32.55 38.40
CA ARG A 748 -12.90 -33.96 38.59
C ARG A 748 -12.57 -34.25 40.05
N TRP A 749 -13.05 -35.40 40.52
CA TRP A 749 -12.75 -35.92 41.85
C TRP A 749 -12.53 -37.42 41.76
N GLY A 750 -11.43 -37.92 42.33
CA GLY A 750 -11.05 -39.34 42.21
C GLY A 750 -10.88 -39.83 40.77
N GLY A 751 -10.51 -38.94 39.83
CA GLY A 751 -10.32 -39.26 38.40
C GLY A 751 -11.58 -39.20 37.53
N ALA A 752 -12.78 -39.14 38.13
CA ALA A 752 -14.07 -39.09 37.43
C ALA A 752 -14.66 -37.66 37.41
N PRO A 753 -15.56 -37.34 36.46
CA PRO A 753 -16.28 -36.06 36.44
C PRO A 753 -17.09 -35.83 37.73
N ASP A 754 -16.86 -34.70 38.38
CA ASP A 754 -17.57 -34.33 39.61
C ASP A 754 -18.81 -33.47 39.29
N ARG A 755 -19.95 -34.14 39.09
CA ARG A 755 -21.22 -33.47 38.79
C ARG A 755 -21.71 -32.62 39.96
N THR A 756 -21.44 -33.01 41.19
CA THR A 756 -21.82 -32.25 42.40
C THR A 756 -21.11 -30.91 42.45
N ALA A 757 -19.81 -30.89 42.14
CA ALA A 757 -19.04 -29.66 41.98
C ALA A 757 -19.60 -28.75 40.86
N GLY A 758 -19.99 -29.34 39.71
CA GLY A 758 -20.61 -28.59 38.61
C GLY A 758 -21.94 -27.91 39.01
N ARG A 759 -22.83 -28.66 39.67
CA ARG A 759 -24.10 -28.13 40.21
C ARG A 759 -23.86 -27.00 41.22
N LEU A 760 -22.84 -27.16 42.07
CA LEU A 760 -22.47 -26.18 43.08
C LEU A 760 -22.04 -24.84 42.45
N ARG A 761 -21.16 -24.86 41.45
CA ARG A 761 -20.78 -23.63 40.71
C ARG A 761 -22.01 -22.95 40.12
N GLN A 762 -22.88 -23.70 39.44
CA GLN A 762 -24.10 -23.15 38.81
C GLN A 762 -25.00 -22.46 39.84
N LEU A 763 -25.21 -23.10 41.00
CA LEU A 763 -25.98 -22.51 42.10
C LEU A 763 -25.33 -21.21 42.59
N VAL A 764 -24.02 -21.22 42.85
CA VAL A 764 -23.32 -20.05 43.38
C VAL A 764 -23.32 -18.89 42.39
N ALA A 765 -23.08 -19.18 41.10
CA ALA A 765 -23.08 -18.20 40.01
C ALA A 765 -24.45 -17.50 39.84
N ALA A 766 -25.54 -18.25 39.98
CA ALA A 766 -26.90 -17.73 39.86
C ALA A 766 -27.46 -17.12 41.17
N THR A 767 -26.69 -17.16 42.27
CA THR A 767 -27.11 -16.60 43.56
C THR A 767 -26.63 -15.14 43.69
N PRO A 768 -27.52 -14.19 44.03
CA PRO A 768 -27.14 -12.78 44.22
C PRO A 768 -26.00 -12.60 45.23
N LEU A 769 -25.06 -11.71 44.92
CA LEU A 769 -23.91 -11.43 45.79
C LEU A 769 -24.32 -10.87 47.16
N THR A 770 -25.46 -10.17 47.19
CA THR A 770 -26.10 -9.66 48.42
C THR A 770 -26.52 -10.77 49.38
N HIS A 771 -26.88 -11.96 48.88
CA HIS A 771 -27.15 -13.12 49.72
C HIS A 771 -25.89 -13.56 50.47
N TRP A 772 -24.78 -13.71 49.75
CA TRP A 772 -23.49 -14.10 50.33
C TRP A 772 -22.99 -13.07 51.33
N THR A 773 -23.11 -11.77 51.01
CA THR A 773 -22.72 -10.70 51.94
C THR A 773 -23.52 -10.73 53.24
N ARG A 774 -24.81 -11.06 53.16
CA ARG A 774 -25.68 -11.17 54.33
C ARG A 774 -25.36 -12.37 55.21
N VAL A 775 -25.03 -13.53 54.63
CA VAL A 775 -24.82 -14.78 55.37
C VAL A 775 -23.37 -15.01 55.81
N LEU A 776 -22.38 -14.49 55.06
CA LEU A 776 -20.95 -14.68 55.33
C LEU A 776 -20.22 -13.38 55.70
N GLY A 777 -20.89 -12.22 55.61
CA GLY A 777 -20.31 -10.89 55.81
C GLY A 777 -19.68 -10.33 54.53
N GLY A 778 -18.97 -9.20 54.63
CA GLY A 778 -18.41 -8.50 53.47
C GLY A 778 -17.56 -9.38 52.53
N PRO A 779 -17.36 -8.98 51.25
CA PRO A 779 -16.73 -9.82 50.22
C PRO A 779 -15.38 -10.42 50.65
N GLY A 780 -14.52 -9.62 51.29
CA GLY A 780 -13.21 -10.07 51.78
C GLY A 780 -13.26 -11.10 52.92
N LYS A 781 -14.36 -11.17 53.69
CA LYS A 781 -14.60 -12.26 54.65
C LYS A 781 -15.14 -13.50 53.96
N THR A 782 -16.04 -13.30 53.00
CA THR A 782 -16.70 -14.38 52.26
C THR A 782 -15.68 -15.24 51.49
N VAL A 783 -14.76 -14.62 50.75
CA VAL A 783 -13.72 -15.36 50.00
C VAL A 783 -12.74 -16.14 50.88
N LYS A 784 -12.73 -15.89 52.19
CA LYS A 784 -11.90 -16.58 53.20
C LYS A 784 -12.68 -17.62 54.01
N ALA A 785 -13.97 -17.81 53.73
CA ALA A 785 -14.76 -18.84 54.38
C ALA A 785 -14.16 -20.23 54.12
N ARG A 786 -14.11 -21.09 55.14
CA ARG A 786 -13.63 -22.46 54.98
C ARG A 786 -14.70 -23.30 54.30
N VAL A 787 -14.29 -24.13 53.36
CA VAL A 787 -15.13 -25.11 52.67
C VAL A 787 -14.25 -26.32 52.39
N ASP A 788 -14.85 -27.51 52.30
CA ASP A 788 -14.14 -28.73 51.92
C ASP A 788 -13.32 -28.49 50.63
N ASP A 789 -12.08 -28.98 50.62
CA ASP A 789 -11.13 -28.74 49.52
C ASP A 789 -11.68 -29.19 48.16
N ARG A 790 -12.52 -30.23 48.14
CA ARG A 790 -13.24 -30.70 46.93
C ARG A 790 -14.10 -29.62 46.31
N PHE A 791 -14.70 -28.75 47.12
CA PHE A 791 -15.71 -27.77 46.70
C PHE A 791 -15.20 -26.33 46.68
N ARG A 792 -13.98 -26.08 47.17
CA ARG A 792 -13.39 -24.74 47.25
C ARG A 792 -13.34 -24.03 45.89
N GLN A 793 -12.85 -24.70 44.85
CA GLN A 793 -12.75 -24.11 43.51
C GLN A 793 -14.13 -23.86 42.86
N PRO A 794 -15.07 -24.83 42.84
CA PRO A 794 -16.43 -24.58 42.33
C PRO A 794 -17.17 -23.41 42.97
N VAL A 795 -17.04 -23.23 44.29
CA VAL A 795 -17.65 -22.09 44.99
C VAL A 795 -16.98 -20.78 44.55
N PHE A 796 -15.64 -20.77 44.48
CA PHE A 796 -14.88 -19.60 44.05
C PHE A 796 -15.23 -19.19 42.62
N ASP A 797 -15.24 -20.13 41.68
CA ASP A 797 -15.59 -19.91 40.27
C ASP A 797 -17.02 -19.39 40.13
N GLY A 798 -17.94 -19.91 40.95
CA GLY A 798 -19.31 -19.40 41.01
C GLY A 798 -19.38 -17.95 41.48
N TRP A 799 -18.60 -17.55 42.48
CA TRP A 799 -18.52 -16.14 42.89
C TRP A 799 -17.91 -15.25 41.82
N VAL A 800 -16.92 -15.74 41.06
CA VAL A 800 -16.35 -15.03 39.91
C VAL A 800 -17.42 -14.80 38.84
N ASP A 801 -18.15 -15.84 38.44
CA ASP A 801 -19.23 -15.73 37.45
C ASP A 801 -20.31 -14.74 37.93
N ALA A 802 -20.70 -14.80 39.21
CA ALA A 802 -21.66 -13.87 39.81
C ALA A 802 -21.17 -12.41 39.84
N ALA A 803 -19.89 -12.18 40.17
CA ALA A 803 -19.27 -10.86 40.17
C ALA A 803 -19.21 -10.24 38.78
N LEU A 804 -18.88 -11.04 37.76
CA LEU A 804 -18.86 -10.62 36.37
C LEU A 804 -20.26 -10.31 35.85
N ALA A 805 -21.23 -11.20 36.11
CA ALA A 805 -22.63 -11.04 35.73
C ALA A 805 -23.26 -9.78 36.35
N GLN A 806 -23.04 -9.55 37.64
CA GLN A 806 -23.64 -8.43 38.39
C GLN A 806 -22.80 -7.15 38.30
N ARG A 807 -21.63 -7.20 37.65
CA ARG A 807 -20.65 -6.09 37.51
C ARG A 807 -20.28 -5.44 38.85
N ASP A 808 -20.18 -6.23 39.92
CA ASP A 808 -19.90 -5.74 41.28
C ASP A 808 -18.39 -5.55 41.51
N SER A 809 -17.95 -4.29 41.60
CA SER A 809 -16.53 -3.96 41.75
C SER A 809 -15.94 -4.35 43.11
N ALA A 810 -16.74 -4.40 44.19
CA ALA A 810 -16.27 -4.73 45.53
C ALA A 810 -15.99 -6.24 45.65
N TRP A 811 -16.85 -7.06 45.06
CA TRP A 811 -16.63 -8.49 44.91
C TRP A 811 -15.49 -8.80 43.93
N ALA A 812 -15.42 -8.09 42.80
CA ALA A 812 -14.32 -8.25 41.85
C ALA A 812 -12.95 -7.98 42.52
N ARG A 813 -12.85 -6.94 43.35
CA ARG A 813 -11.66 -6.65 44.16
C ARG A 813 -11.31 -7.80 45.11
N ALA A 814 -12.27 -8.25 45.91
CA ALA A 814 -12.01 -9.31 46.89
C ALA A 814 -11.59 -10.64 46.23
N LEU A 815 -12.21 -11.00 45.11
CA LEU A 815 -11.87 -12.20 44.33
C LEU A 815 -10.53 -12.07 43.62
N PHE A 816 -10.23 -10.89 43.07
CA PHE A 816 -8.94 -10.60 42.43
C PHE A 816 -7.78 -10.72 43.42
N ASP A 817 -7.93 -10.17 44.64
CA ASP A 817 -6.91 -10.19 45.69
C ASP A 817 -6.76 -11.58 46.36
N ALA A 818 -7.83 -12.38 46.42
CA ALA A 818 -7.80 -13.72 47.01
C ALA A 818 -6.98 -14.74 46.19
N GLY A 819 -6.67 -14.42 44.93
CA GLY A 819 -5.92 -15.28 44.02
C GLY A 819 -6.80 -16.37 43.41
N VAL A 820 -6.94 -16.36 42.09
CA VAL A 820 -7.70 -17.39 41.36
C VAL A 820 -6.93 -18.72 41.45
N PRO A 821 -7.50 -19.80 42.01
CA PRO A 821 -6.86 -21.11 42.04
C PRO A 821 -6.69 -21.66 40.62
N THR A 822 -5.56 -22.32 40.37
CA THR A 822 -5.08 -22.99 39.14
C THR A 822 -6.08 -23.22 37.98
N ASP A 823 -5.63 -22.92 36.77
CA ASP A 823 -6.23 -23.16 35.43
C ASP A 823 -7.57 -22.49 35.07
N LEU A 824 -8.22 -21.72 35.97
CA LEU A 824 -9.18 -20.70 35.51
C LEU A 824 -8.41 -19.53 34.88
N ALA A 825 -8.24 -19.65 33.57
CA ALA A 825 -7.49 -18.82 32.62
C ALA A 825 -7.26 -17.36 33.04
N MET A 826 -6.05 -16.86 32.77
CA MET A 826 -5.63 -15.45 32.80
C MET A 826 -6.71 -14.47 32.30
N LEU A 827 -7.55 -14.92 31.37
CA LEU A 827 -8.76 -14.23 30.90
C LEU A 827 -9.72 -13.79 32.02
N ARG A 828 -10.13 -14.68 32.93
CA ARG A 828 -11.10 -14.37 34.01
C ARG A 828 -10.50 -13.40 35.03
N ARG A 829 -9.20 -13.56 35.34
CA ARG A 829 -8.47 -12.58 36.19
C ARG A 829 -8.48 -11.19 35.55
N ARG A 830 -8.28 -11.10 34.23
CA ARG A 830 -8.35 -9.84 33.47
C ARG A 830 -9.75 -9.25 33.44
N GLU A 831 -10.80 -10.07 33.31
CA GLU A 831 -12.19 -9.61 33.37
C GLU A 831 -12.55 -9.03 34.74
N LEU A 832 -12.17 -9.72 35.83
CA LEU A 832 -12.31 -9.18 37.19
C LEU A 832 -11.53 -7.87 37.32
N PHE A 833 -10.30 -7.83 36.82
CA PHE A 833 -9.47 -6.63 36.80
C PHE A 833 -10.14 -5.46 36.05
N ALA A 834 -10.84 -5.75 34.95
CA ALA A 834 -11.52 -4.75 34.13
C ALA A 834 -12.74 -4.11 34.84
N LEU A 835 -13.34 -4.78 35.83
CA LEU A 835 -14.45 -4.22 36.62
C LEU A 835 -14.00 -3.23 37.70
N LEU A 836 -12.71 -3.17 38.03
CA LEU A 836 -12.23 -2.24 39.03
C LEU A 836 -12.21 -0.79 38.49
N PRO A 837 -12.44 0.21 39.36
CA PRO A 837 -12.28 1.61 38.99
C PRO A 837 -10.91 1.87 38.37
N LEU A 838 -10.83 2.72 37.34
CA LEU A 838 -9.57 3.03 36.65
C LEU A 838 -8.43 3.43 37.61
N PRO A 839 -8.63 4.28 38.65
CA PRO A 839 -7.57 4.62 39.60
C PRO A 839 -7.01 3.40 40.35
N ASP A 840 -7.88 2.43 40.64
CA ASP A 840 -7.53 1.22 41.37
C ASP A 840 -6.77 0.22 40.49
N ARG A 841 -7.12 0.14 39.20
CA ARG A 841 -6.39 -0.62 38.18
C ARG A 841 -4.98 -0.04 37.99
N THR A 842 -4.90 1.28 37.82
CA THR A 842 -3.62 1.99 37.71
C THR A 842 -2.76 1.75 38.94
N ARG A 843 -3.29 1.95 40.16
CA ARG A 843 -2.54 1.73 41.40
C ARG A 843 -2.00 0.31 41.53
N HIS A 844 -2.79 -0.70 41.14
CA HIS A 844 -2.34 -2.09 41.18
C HIS A 844 -1.13 -2.32 40.26
N LEU A 845 -1.21 -1.89 38.99
CA LEU A 845 -0.11 -2.05 38.03
C LEU A 845 1.14 -1.26 38.43
N LEU A 846 0.99 -0.07 39.02
CA LEU A 846 2.10 0.72 39.55
C LEU A 846 2.81 0.02 40.73
N GLY A 847 2.10 -0.85 41.46
CA GLY A 847 2.66 -1.63 42.56
C GLY A 847 3.45 -2.86 42.11
N LEU A 848 3.36 -3.25 40.85
CA LEU A 848 4.09 -4.38 40.27
C LEU A 848 5.43 -3.90 39.71
N ASP A 849 6.49 -4.64 39.99
CA ASP A 849 7.83 -4.41 39.43
C ASP A 849 8.12 -5.35 38.26
N GLY A 850 9.33 -5.26 37.71
CA GLY A 850 9.71 -6.07 36.55
C GLY A 850 9.80 -7.58 36.80
N ALA A 851 9.66 -8.09 38.04
CA ALA A 851 9.54 -9.53 38.28
C ALA A 851 8.17 -10.06 37.85
N TRP A 852 7.15 -9.19 37.75
CA TRP A 852 5.76 -9.52 37.44
C TRP A 852 5.35 -9.12 36.02
N LEU A 853 6.30 -9.02 35.10
CA LEU A 853 6.04 -8.51 33.75
C LEU A 853 4.95 -9.29 32.99
N SER A 854 4.91 -10.62 33.14
CA SER A 854 3.88 -11.46 32.52
C SER A 854 2.47 -11.15 33.05
N GLU A 855 2.35 -10.78 34.33
CA GLU A 855 1.07 -10.36 34.92
C GLU A 855 0.68 -8.96 34.43
N ILE A 856 1.64 -8.03 34.37
CA ILE A 856 1.42 -6.70 33.80
C ILE A 856 0.91 -6.83 32.36
N GLU A 857 1.63 -7.55 31.49
CA GLU A 857 1.26 -7.76 30.09
C GLU A 857 -0.13 -8.39 29.94
N ALA A 858 -0.49 -9.33 30.83
CA ALA A 858 -1.81 -9.96 30.81
C ALA A 858 -2.95 -9.00 31.19
N LEU A 859 -2.69 -8.02 32.06
CA LEU A 859 -3.69 -7.09 32.58
C LEU A 859 -3.79 -5.78 31.79
N LEU A 860 -2.74 -5.38 31.06
CA LEU A 860 -2.71 -4.15 30.25
C LEU A 860 -3.90 -3.97 29.29
N PRO A 861 -4.43 -5.02 28.60
CA PRO A 861 -5.58 -4.86 27.72
C PRO A 861 -6.85 -4.33 28.43
N ALA A 862 -6.95 -4.48 29.75
CA ALA A 862 -8.07 -3.95 30.53
C ALA A 862 -7.94 -2.45 30.86
N MET A 863 -6.84 -1.78 30.50
CA MET A 863 -6.63 -0.36 30.79
C MET A 863 -7.29 0.58 29.78
N GLY A 864 -7.72 0.07 28.61
CA GLY A 864 -8.29 0.87 27.54
C GLY A 864 -7.23 1.62 26.70
N HIS A 865 -7.68 2.61 25.94
CA HIS A 865 -6.83 3.47 25.12
C HIS A 865 -7.31 4.93 25.22
N PRO A 866 -6.41 5.91 25.40
CA PRO A 866 -4.99 5.74 25.75
C PRO A 866 -4.80 5.26 27.20
N TRP A 867 -3.63 4.70 27.51
CA TRP A 867 -3.27 4.37 28.89
C TRP A 867 -3.08 5.63 29.74
N PRO A 868 -3.45 5.59 31.04
CA PRO A 868 -3.20 6.72 31.95
C PRO A 868 -1.73 7.11 32.03
N GLU A 869 -1.44 8.41 32.10
CA GLU A 869 -0.08 8.96 32.15
C GLU A 869 0.84 8.32 33.22
N PRO A 870 0.39 8.07 34.47
CA PRO A 870 1.24 7.38 35.45
C PRO A 870 1.63 5.96 35.02
N LEU A 871 0.71 5.22 34.40
CA LEU A 871 0.98 3.87 33.90
C LEU A 871 1.95 3.92 32.72
N ALA A 872 1.79 4.89 31.82
CA ALA A 872 2.68 5.11 30.69
C ALA A 872 4.14 5.28 31.15
N GLN A 873 4.35 6.15 32.14
CA GLN A 873 5.66 6.38 32.74
C GLN A 873 6.21 5.11 33.40
N HIS A 874 5.38 4.35 34.11
CA HIS A 874 5.77 3.09 34.74
C HIS A 874 6.22 2.04 33.73
N VAL A 875 5.49 1.84 32.64
CA VAL A 875 5.88 0.89 31.57
C VAL A 875 7.21 1.28 30.95
N ILE A 876 7.45 2.58 30.70
CA ILE A 876 8.74 3.08 30.19
C ILE A 876 9.86 2.78 31.19
N LEU A 877 9.62 2.96 32.49
CA LEU A 877 10.60 2.64 33.55
C LEU A 877 10.92 1.14 33.60
N LEU A 878 9.91 0.28 33.53
CA LEU A 878 10.09 -1.18 33.50
C LEU A 878 10.93 -1.63 32.29
N LEU A 879 10.64 -1.10 31.10
CA LEU A 879 11.44 -1.35 29.90
C LEU A 879 12.87 -0.83 30.07
N LEU A 880 13.07 0.32 30.71
CA LEU A 880 14.40 0.89 30.98
C LEU A 880 15.19 0.01 31.96
N GLU A 881 14.54 -0.60 32.95
CA GLU A 881 15.16 -1.58 33.84
C GLU A 881 15.62 -2.83 33.09
N ARG A 882 14.81 -3.33 32.13
CA ARG A 882 15.22 -4.43 31.24
C ARG A 882 16.43 -4.03 30.39
N ALA A 883 16.42 -2.83 29.84
CA ALA A 883 17.56 -2.29 29.09
C ALA A 883 18.84 -2.22 29.93
N ARG A 884 18.74 -1.78 31.20
CA ARG A 884 19.87 -1.77 32.15
C ARG A 884 20.35 -3.18 32.50
N ALA A 885 19.44 -4.14 32.65
CA ALA A 885 19.78 -5.53 32.89
C ALA A 885 20.52 -6.15 31.69
N ALA A 886 20.05 -5.87 30.47
CA ALA A 886 20.69 -6.29 29.23
C ALA A 886 22.11 -5.71 29.08
N ALA A 887 22.28 -4.41 29.34
CA ALA A 887 23.58 -3.76 29.28
C ALA A 887 24.60 -4.36 30.26
N ARG A 888 24.14 -4.84 31.43
CA ARG A 888 24.99 -5.52 32.42
C ARG A 888 25.38 -6.95 32.01
N ARG A 889 24.60 -7.60 31.13
CA ARG A 889 24.80 -9.00 30.71
C ARG A 889 24.54 -9.16 29.20
N PRO A 890 25.43 -8.67 28.33
CA PRO A 890 25.17 -8.60 26.88
C PRO A 890 25.04 -9.97 26.20
N GLN A 891 25.58 -11.02 26.82
CA GLN A 891 25.62 -12.39 26.27
C GLN A 891 24.41 -13.24 26.68
N THR A 892 23.49 -12.71 27.50
CA THR A 892 22.32 -13.47 27.95
C THR A 892 21.21 -13.45 26.90
N HIS A 893 20.81 -14.61 26.41
CA HIS A 893 19.65 -14.73 25.51
C HIS A 893 18.36 -14.27 26.21
N GLY A 894 17.48 -13.57 25.49
CA GLY A 894 16.19 -13.13 26.00
C GLY A 894 16.16 -11.80 26.75
N THR A 895 17.28 -11.06 26.82
CA THR A 895 17.33 -9.71 27.44
C THR A 895 17.22 -8.56 26.44
N GLY A 896 17.24 -8.85 25.14
CA GLY A 896 17.10 -7.85 24.09
C GLY A 896 15.66 -7.37 23.90
N PRO A 897 15.43 -6.25 23.18
CA PRO A 897 14.09 -5.72 22.92
C PRO A 897 13.14 -6.72 22.24
N SER A 898 13.66 -7.66 21.45
CA SER A 898 12.87 -8.69 20.77
C SER A 898 12.09 -9.61 21.71
N ALA A 899 12.61 -9.83 22.93
CA ALA A 899 11.93 -10.58 23.98
C ALA A 899 10.71 -9.83 24.54
N HIS A 900 10.66 -8.50 24.34
CA HIS A 900 9.60 -7.61 24.83
C HIS A 900 8.81 -6.96 23.69
N ARG A 901 8.83 -7.58 22.50
CA ARG A 901 8.20 -7.02 21.29
C ARG A 901 6.71 -6.72 21.47
N SER A 902 5.99 -7.58 22.20
CA SER A 902 4.54 -7.44 22.41
C SER A 902 4.24 -6.21 23.27
N LEU A 903 5.01 -6.00 24.34
CA LEU A 903 4.87 -4.83 25.21
C LEU A 903 5.31 -3.53 24.51
N LEU A 904 6.38 -3.57 23.70
CA LEU A 904 6.81 -2.41 22.90
C LEU A 904 5.76 -2.04 21.85
N ALA A 905 5.17 -3.02 21.17
CA ALA A 905 4.08 -2.78 20.21
C ALA A 905 2.82 -2.22 20.91
N ALA A 906 2.42 -2.81 22.04
CA ALA A 906 1.31 -2.30 22.83
C ALA A 906 1.59 -0.87 23.33
N ALA A 907 2.82 -0.57 23.75
CA ALA A 907 3.22 0.77 24.16
C ALA A 907 3.14 1.78 23.00
N ALA A 908 3.59 1.40 21.79
CA ALA A 908 3.49 2.27 20.62
C ALA A 908 2.04 2.65 20.30
N THR A 909 1.10 1.72 20.47
CA THR A 909 -0.33 1.93 20.21
C THR A 909 -1.07 2.61 21.37
N HIS A 910 -0.76 2.28 22.63
CA HIS A 910 -1.61 2.66 23.76
C HIS A 910 -1.02 3.75 24.66
N LEU A 911 0.29 4.04 24.60
CA LEU A 911 0.81 5.18 25.35
C LEU A 911 0.17 6.49 24.84
N PRO A 912 -0.07 7.48 25.72
CA PRO A 912 -0.45 8.81 25.28
C PRO A 912 0.68 9.43 24.46
N VAL A 913 0.34 10.21 23.43
CA VAL A 913 1.34 10.85 22.55
C VAL A 913 2.31 11.76 23.32
N GLY A 914 1.87 12.34 24.45
CA GLY A 914 2.72 13.11 25.36
C GLY A 914 3.90 12.34 25.98
N ALA A 915 3.86 11.00 25.97
CA ALA A 915 4.94 10.16 26.48
C ALA A 915 6.17 10.10 25.55
N ALA A 916 6.10 10.67 24.34
CA ALA A 916 7.22 10.67 23.38
C ALA A 916 8.50 11.26 23.97
N GLY A 917 8.39 12.36 24.75
CA GLY A 917 9.53 12.98 25.43
C GLY A 917 10.18 12.04 26.46
N ALA A 918 9.38 11.30 27.22
CA ALA A 918 9.87 10.34 28.21
C ALA A 918 10.57 9.14 27.54
N ALA A 919 10.03 8.62 26.44
CA ALA A 919 10.66 7.58 25.63
C ALA A 919 12.01 8.05 25.06
N GLY A 920 12.08 9.28 24.54
CA GLY A 920 13.35 9.85 24.04
C GLY A 920 14.39 10.08 25.14
N VAL A 921 13.97 10.42 26.37
CA VAL A 921 14.88 10.46 27.52
C VAL A 921 15.36 9.06 27.91
N ALA A 922 14.49 8.04 27.85
CA ALA A 922 14.85 6.66 28.11
C ALA A 922 15.89 6.14 27.10
N ALA A 923 15.72 6.42 25.80
CA ALA A 923 16.68 6.09 24.75
C ALA A 923 18.09 6.61 25.08
N ARG A 924 18.20 7.89 25.45
CA ARG A 924 19.48 8.54 25.83
C ARG A 924 20.13 7.96 27.10
N ARG A 925 19.37 7.24 27.93
CA ARG A 925 19.85 6.60 29.17
C ARG A 925 20.19 5.12 28.99
N CYS A 926 19.96 4.54 27.80
CA CYS A 926 20.29 3.15 27.52
C CYS A 926 21.81 2.98 27.30
N GLY A 927 22.39 1.96 27.94
CA GLY A 927 23.76 1.52 27.67
C GLY A 927 23.88 0.47 26.57
N ASP A 928 22.75 -0.07 26.11
CA ASP A 928 22.66 -1.06 25.04
C ASP A 928 22.06 -0.43 23.77
N ALA A 929 22.74 -0.61 22.64
CA ALA A 929 22.37 0.05 21.38
C ALA A 929 21.07 -0.50 20.76
N ALA A 930 20.68 -1.75 21.04
CA ALA A 930 19.42 -2.29 20.55
C ALA A 930 18.24 -1.69 21.32
N TRP A 931 18.37 -1.53 22.64
CA TRP A 931 17.39 -0.83 23.47
C TRP A 931 17.33 0.68 23.18
N GLU A 932 18.45 1.36 22.91
CA GLU A 932 18.46 2.76 22.44
C GLU A 932 17.56 2.90 21.21
N ARG A 933 17.76 2.05 20.19
CA ARG A 933 16.93 2.04 18.97
C ARG A 933 15.45 1.72 19.23
N ALA A 934 15.15 0.81 20.15
CA ALA A 934 13.77 0.45 20.48
C ALA A 934 13.02 1.63 21.12
N PHE A 935 13.65 2.38 22.01
CA PHE A 935 13.05 3.59 22.60
C PHE A 935 12.98 4.75 21.60
N ASP A 936 13.99 4.92 20.73
CA ASP A 936 13.93 5.90 19.64
C ASP A 936 12.76 5.59 18.68
N GLN A 937 12.54 4.32 18.34
CA GLN A 937 11.40 3.90 17.53
C GLN A 937 10.08 4.19 18.25
N LEU A 938 9.97 3.86 19.55
CA LEU A 938 8.77 4.15 20.34
C LEU A 938 8.48 5.67 20.37
N ALA A 939 9.49 6.51 20.57
CA ALA A 939 9.33 7.96 20.52
C ALA A 939 8.93 8.45 19.12
N HIS A 940 9.50 7.86 18.06
CA HIS A 940 9.14 8.14 16.68
C HIS A 940 7.67 7.79 16.41
N ASP A 941 7.22 6.62 16.83
CA ASP A 941 5.83 6.17 16.65
C ASP A 941 4.84 7.09 17.36
N LEU A 942 5.14 7.53 18.59
CA LEU A 942 4.29 8.46 19.34
C LEU A 942 4.23 9.86 18.71
N ASN A 943 5.35 10.37 18.21
CA ASN A 943 5.36 11.63 17.45
C ASN A 943 4.61 11.49 16.12
N HIS A 944 4.75 10.35 15.45
CA HIS A 944 4.03 10.05 14.22
C HIS A 944 2.52 10.02 14.44
N ARG A 945 2.07 9.40 15.54
CA ARG A 945 0.67 9.44 15.99
C ARG A 945 0.19 10.86 16.29
N SER A 946 0.99 11.71 16.94
CA SER A 946 0.64 13.13 17.16
C SER A 946 0.42 13.87 15.84
N MET A 947 1.41 13.82 14.93
CA MET A 947 1.31 14.47 13.61
C MET A 947 0.11 13.97 12.81
N MET A 948 -0.14 12.66 12.86
CA MET A 948 -1.27 12.02 12.19
C MET A 948 -2.63 12.58 12.68
N LEU A 949 -2.77 12.86 13.97
CA LEU A 949 -3.99 13.43 14.55
C LEU A 949 -4.11 14.93 14.29
N GLU A 950 -2.98 15.65 14.26
CA GLU A 950 -2.93 17.09 13.92
C GLU A 950 -3.36 17.34 12.47
N GLU A 951 -3.01 16.45 11.53
CA GLU A 951 -3.37 16.58 10.11
C GLU A 951 -4.88 16.43 9.81
N LEU A 952 -5.67 15.93 10.76
CA LEU A 952 -7.14 15.79 10.63
C LEU A 952 -7.90 17.07 10.98
N GLN A 953 -7.24 18.00 11.69
CA GLN A 953 -7.76 19.31 12.07
C GLN A 953 -7.55 20.31 10.93
#